data_AF-G0EM36-F1
#
_entry.id   AF-G0EM36-F1
#
_cell.length_a   1.000
_cell.length_b   1.000
_cell.length_c   1.000
_cell.angle_alpha   90.00
_cell.angle_beta   90.00
_cell.angle_gamma   90.00
#
_symmetry.space_group_name_H-M   'P 1'
#
loop_
_entity.id
_entity.type
_entity.pdbx_description
1 polymer ?
#
loop_
_entity_poly.entity_id
_entity_poly.type
_entity_poly.pdbx_seq_one_letter_code
_entity_poly.pdbx_strand_id
1 'polypeptide(L)'
;MKKTHLLFLLIISIFMMSCGGHFFNPRYYYNKSASDSEQGEIPDTTPETPPEEVPENEDPFKNGDWNDPTYGGYDASKFKTWLFKASFQKDKLPIYTFFEDDTRYWISGVMDWNNIPANYYDGKDGENYAGSIIGNVSITGLKVYQYVANNPLYSKEGYLEGRLDRFNFYSINGKASVATLRQYLIAVDTYSKFIFAFGAITGTQNVAGDEVPISFEAIEKHGDKRPFFEYDPIGYVKEDGSVVLYEHYRKEFVAAPTEYMPKIHTEFEKMAEHKENGQGSSPYLKVDVSTIDPSTVLNNFKDKQYGIRDKLVLYTYTFDSTANTVTLTAEHFYDGDMGTETYTFSKVAGLTSAEYTNSSGKAIIINGIEDYNKLKDGSREYILNYNDPGPDFIYRVAGKIFVNNDENRTYEFSADGMSFKYTEGSKTITYYFSKQSDPSESKAAYSQTGSVFWGIKLSDYNGIKDGQISGAITEVGMINPDMAMTGTLASYVAYIDQSSIPSEFVETVKGKTYFYRNYQEPNSGNGNSLNAYKYVFNNDATELTYTEMVYKQEDVSTTYKLDNVNGLQATYTSNGKTLVIKLGINPNMIYNGEGSALADCTATDKGPFFLDIVRGSEYIAEDKSYSYKFSDDGKLLTFTYSSGESINYDYTQTGTEYFKAAYKQQDTWFPRYWALRVTSLGGVLEMSTGSLAFPTDILRDASYGWKAVLGSGSLVKDPFLNAVAGRVFEVRNGTDSTKLERYTFSSGGASIVYEQIDWYTDQPIEGSRVEYYGYEKSSDTKGIYKYNDSLNNTITKIEFSVDSMSPTKLFKSSGQVGEYNYQDPGPYIYDVIKGKTYKRSSGATYVVDNTGKSIQYYENGIDKGLTTTYTFNKVNNVNHLEAAYYDPKAWGFLGAGYWAVEIMEEYKDKNLYVSTGALKTPDHAINSGDYGDPYIKE
;
A
#
# COMPACT_ATOMS: atom_id res chain seq x y z
N MET A 1 61.36 -44.75 42.86
CA MET A 1 60.86 -43.36 42.79
C MET A 1 59.63 -43.33 41.88
N LYS A 2 58.45 -43.46 42.48
CA LYS A 2 57.11 -43.44 41.87
C LYS A 2 56.25 -42.72 42.89
N LYS A 3 55.90 -41.43 42.71
CA LYS A 3 54.85 -40.71 43.51
C LYS A 3 54.57 -39.23 43.14
N THR A 4 54.80 -38.76 41.91
CA THR A 4 54.54 -37.33 41.58
C THR A 4 53.68 -37.06 40.33
N HIS A 5 53.22 -38.07 39.59
CA HIS A 5 52.38 -37.84 38.38
C HIS A 5 50.88 -38.10 38.56
N LEU A 6 50.45 -38.58 39.74
CA LEU A 6 49.02 -38.81 40.01
C LEU A 6 48.30 -37.58 40.62
N LEU A 7 49.03 -36.58 41.10
CA LEU A 7 48.47 -35.40 41.76
C LEU A 7 48.17 -34.25 40.78
N PHE A 8 48.82 -34.23 39.61
CA PHE A 8 48.64 -33.18 38.60
C PHE A 8 47.43 -33.41 37.67
N LEU A 9 47.01 -34.68 37.53
CA LEU A 9 45.82 -35.05 36.75
C LEU A 9 44.50 -34.88 37.51
N LEU A 10 44.54 -34.68 38.84
CA LEU A 10 43.34 -34.49 39.66
C LEU A 10 42.86 -33.03 39.68
N ILE A 11 43.75 -32.06 39.44
CA ILE A 11 43.45 -30.61 39.53
C ILE A 11 42.78 -30.08 38.25
N ILE A 12 42.95 -30.74 37.10
CA ILE A 12 42.30 -30.35 35.82
C ILE A 12 40.83 -30.84 35.76
N SER A 13 40.40 -31.71 36.67
CA SER A 13 39.07 -32.33 36.66
C SER A 13 37.97 -31.59 37.46
N ILE A 14 38.25 -30.42 38.06
CA ILE A 14 37.31 -29.74 38.99
C ILE A 14 36.77 -28.38 38.47
N PHE A 15 37.10 -27.94 37.25
CA PHE A 15 36.56 -26.67 36.70
C PHE A 15 35.51 -26.81 35.58
N MET A 16 35.03 -28.04 35.29
CA MET A 16 34.02 -28.27 34.26
C MET A 16 32.82 -29.04 34.85
N MET A 17 32.05 -28.39 35.72
CA MET A 17 30.62 -28.70 35.93
C MET A 17 29.97 -27.64 36.84
N SER A 18 29.37 -26.61 36.23
CA SER A 18 28.26 -25.85 36.80
C SER A 18 27.44 -25.22 35.67
N CYS A 19 26.31 -25.86 35.35
CA CYS A 19 25.11 -25.37 34.62
C CYS A 19 25.30 -24.91 33.15
N GLY A 20 24.60 -25.38 32.11
CA GLY A 20 23.37 -26.17 32.00
C GLY A 20 22.35 -25.46 31.07
N GLY A 21 22.22 -25.92 29.81
CA GLY A 21 21.14 -25.62 28.82
C GLY A 21 21.24 -24.25 28.11
N HIS A 22 21.01 -24.03 26.81
CA HIS A 22 20.18 -24.74 25.83
C HIS A 22 20.54 -24.27 24.38
N PHE A 23 20.44 -25.19 23.41
CA PHE A 23 20.38 -25.04 21.93
C PHE A 23 21.57 -24.47 21.12
N PHE A 24 22.29 -25.34 20.41
CA PHE A 24 22.63 -25.13 18.98
C PHE A 24 22.98 -26.47 18.28
N ASN A 25 22.51 -26.63 17.05
CA ASN A 25 22.49 -27.88 16.26
C ASN A 25 23.78 -28.05 15.42
N PRO A 26 24.57 -29.14 15.53
CA PRO A 26 25.87 -29.26 14.87
C PRO A 26 25.80 -29.95 13.50
N ARG A 27 25.03 -29.41 12.55
CA ARG A 27 24.92 -29.96 11.18
C ARG A 27 25.61 -29.17 10.06
N TYR A 28 26.43 -28.16 10.36
CA TYR A 28 27.07 -27.33 9.32
C TYR A 28 28.60 -27.46 9.16
N TYR A 29 29.24 -28.42 9.83
CA TYR A 29 30.72 -28.59 9.79
C TYR A 29 31.22 -29.70 8.85
N TYR A 30 30.64 -29.84 7.66
CA TYR A 30 31.25 -30.61 6.57
C TYR A 30 31.32 -29.80 5.28
N ASN A 31 32.35 -28.94 5.20
CA ASN A 31 33.20 -28.79 4.02
C ASN A 31 34.36 -27.85 4.36
N LYS A 32 35.39 -28.39 4.99
CA LYS A 32 36.70 -27.75 5.07
C LYS A 32 37.74 -28.73 4.51
N SER A 33 37.76 -28.84 3.18
CA SER A 33 38.94 -29.34 2.48
C SER A 33 39.93 -28.19 2.36
N ALA A 34 41.10 -28.38 2.96
CA ALA A 34 42.19 -27.43 2.98
C ALA A 34 42.71 -27.11 1.56
N SER A 35 42.83 -25.82 1.28
CA SER A 35 43.82 -25.28 0.36
C SER A 35 44.17 -23.87 0.84
N ASP A 36 45.43 -23.65 1.19
CA ASP A 36 45.98 -22.35 1.55
C ASP A 36 45.79 -21.36 0.40
N SER A 37 44.99 -20.32 0.64
CA SER A 37 45.01 -19.07 -0.11
C SER A 37 44.67 -17.95 0.86
N GLU A 38 45.49 -16.90 0.91
CA GLU A 38 45.29 -15.68 1.71
C GLU A 38 43.91 -15.06 1.43
N GLN A 39 42.90 -15.47 2.20
CA GLN A 39 41.52 -15.00 2.13
C GLN A 39 41.32 -13.93 3.21
N GLY A 40 40.92 -12.73 2.78
CA GLY A 40 40.40 -11.72 3.70
C GLY A 40 39.08 -12.21 4.32
N GLU A 41 38.79 -11.79 5.56
CA GLU A 41 37.50 -12.05 6.16
C GLU A 41 36.40 -11.38 5.33
N ILE A 42 35.27 -12.09 5.12
CA ILE A 42 34.11 -11.53 4.43
C ILE A 42 33.62 -10.32 5.26
N PRO A 43 33.43 -9.14 4.65
CA PRO A 43 32.94 -7.96 5.36
C PRO A 43 31.63 -8.29 6.09
N ASP A 44 31.51 -7.88 7.36
CA ASP A 44 30.21 -7.93 8.04
C ASP A 44 29.30 -6.86 7.43
N THR A 45 28.31 -7.31 6.65
CA THR A 45 27.35 -6.44 5.98
C THR A 45 26.08 -6.22 6.79
N THR A 46 25.92 -6.87 7.95
CA THR A 46 24.67 -6.88 8.72
C THR A 46 24.31 -5.47 9.19
N PRO A 47 23.08 -4.99 8.93
CA PRO A 47 22.60 -3.72 9.47
C PRO A 47 22.50 -3.75 10.99
N GLU A 48 22.92 -2.67 11.67
CA GLU A 48 22.79 -2.57 13.13
C GLU A 48 21.35 -2.29 13.56
N THR A 49 20.58 -1.60 12.72
CA THR A 49 19.17 -1.25 12.95
C THR A 49 18.37 -1.39 11.65
N PRO A 50 17.05 -1.66 11.73
CA PRO A 50 16.16 -1.58 10.57
C PRO A 50 16.15 -0.16 9.98
N PRO A 51 15.91 -0.01 8.67
CA PRO A 51 15.73 1.29 8.05
C PRO A 51 14.49 1.98 8.60
N GLU A 52 14.59 3.28 8.88
CA GLU A 52 13.48 4.09 9.35
C GLU A 52 12.51 4.39 8.19
N GLU A 53 11.21 4.17 8.37
CA GLU A 53 10.21 4.58 7.38
C GLU A 53 10.13 6.10 7.28
N VAL A 54 9.99 6.61 6.06
CA VAL A 54 9.88 8.05 5.77
C VAL A 54 8.54 8.30 5.08
N PRO A 55 7.72 9.26 5.54
CA PRO A 55 6.50 9.65 4.85
C PRO A 55 6.77 10.01 3.39
N GLU A 56 5.88 9.63 2.47
CA GLU A 56 6.12 9.79 1.03
C GLU A 56 6.42 11.24 0.62
N ASN A 57 5.79 12.22 1.29
CA ASN A 57 6.00 13.65 1.05
C ASN A 57 7.33 14.20 1.61
N GLU A 58 7.94 13.50 2.57
CA GLU A 58 9.24 13.84 3.17
C GLU A 58 10.38 13.05 2.52
N ASP A 59 10.06 12.09 1.66
CA ASP A 59 11.05 11.21 1.04
C ASP A 59 11.81 11.92 -0.10
N PRO A 60 13.13 12.20 0.04
CA PRO A 60 13.92 12.86 -1.01
C PRO A 60 14.10 11.98 -2.26
N PHE A 61 13.83 10.68 -2.20
CA PHE A 61 13.85 9.78 -3.36
C PHE A 61 12.54 9.80 -4.16
N LYS A 62 11.53 10.51 -3.66
CA LYS A 62 10.25 10.76 -4.33
C LYS A 62 10.06 12.23 -4.68
N ASN A 63 10.67 13.12 -3.90
CA ASN A 63 10.46 14.56 -3.97
C ASN A 63 11.79 15.27 -4.24
N GLY A 64 12.03 15.64 -5.50
CA GLY A 64 13.19 16.44 -5.91
C GLY A 64 13.60 16.20 -7.37
N ASP A 65 14.13 17.25 -8.01
CA ASP A 65 14.55 17.24 -9.42
C ASP A 65 15.65 16.22 -9.70
N TRP A 66 16.49 15.95 -8.71
CA TRP A 66 17.59 14.99 -8.80
C TRP A 66 17.11 13.55 -9.02
N ASN A 67 15.82 13.27 -8.90
CA ASN A 67 15.22 11.97 -9.22
C ASN A 67 14.95 11.77 -10.73
N ASP A 68 15.13 12.80 -11.56
CA ASP A 68 14.99 12.71 -13.02
C ASP A 68 16.24 12.05 -13.69
N PRO A 69 16.08 11.07 -14.60
CA PRO A 69 17.19 10.47 -15.39
C PRO A 69 18.09 11.47 -16.09
N THR A 70 17.53 12.61 -16.47
CA THR A 70 18.19 13.66 -17.23
C THR A 70 18.77 14.78 -16.37
N TYR A 71 18.60 14.71 -15.04
CA TYR A 71 19.18 15.69 -14.11
C TYR A 71 20.69 15.81 -14.31
N GLY A 72 21.19 17.05 -14.31
CA GLY A 72 22.57 17.38 -14.69
C GLY A 72 22.81 17.51 -16.20
N GLY A 73 21.75 17.50 -17.01
CA GLY A 73 21.78 17.86 -18.43
C GLY A 73 22.05 16.70 -19.38
N TYR A 74 22.07 15.45 -18.90
CA TYR A 74 22.25 14.27 -19.73
C TYR A 74 21.63 13.00 -19.12
N ASP A 75 21.29 12.05 -20.00
CA ASP A 75 20.56 10.84 -19.64
C ASP A 75 21.40 9.82 -18.84
N ALA A 76 20.82 9.28 -17.78
CA ALA A 76 21.43 8.29 -16.89
C ALA A 76 21.85 6.97 -17.59
N SER A 77 21.30 6.66 -18.76
CA SER A 77 21.66 5.45 -19.53
C SER A 77 23.12 5.39 -19.96
N LYS A 78 23.85 6.51 -20.01
CA LYS A 78 25.30 6.51 -20.29
C LYS A 78 26.10 5.68 -19.29
N PHE A 79 25.69 5.61 -18.02
CA PHE A 79 26.36 4.79 -17.00
C PHE A 79 26.25 3.28 -17.24
N LYS A 80 25.38 2.82 -18.15
CA LYS A 80 25.28 1.40 -18.51
C LYS A 80 26.47 0.92 -19.35
N THR A 81 27.03 1.81 -20.17
CA THR A 81 28.12 1.47 -21.10
C THR A 81 29.47 2.05 -20.66
N TRP A 82 29.48 3.12 -19.87
CA TRP A 82 30.72 3.69 -19.37
C TRP A 82 31.53 2.71 -18.50
N LEU A 83 32.82 2.64 -18.82
CA LEU A 83 33.83 2.01 -18.00
C LEU A 83 34.44 3.05 -17.04
N PHE A 84 35.04 2.57 -15.95
CA PHE A 84 35.54 3.41 -14.87
C PHE A 84 37.05 3.25 -14.65
N LYS A 85 37.79 4.35 -14.61
CA LYS A 85 39.22 4.40 -14.28
C LYS A 85 39.47 5.15 -12.97
N ALA A 86 40.48 4.69 -12.23
CA ALA A 86 40.93 5.31 -11.00
C ALA A 86 42.46 5.37 -10.97
N SER A 87 43.00 6.58 -10.82
CA SER A 87 44.42 6.84 -10.57
C SER A 87 44.59 7.66 -9.30
N PHE A 88 45.80 7.75 -8.77
CA PHE A 88 46.08 8.45 -7.52
C PHE A 88 47.18 9.48 -7.73
N GLN A 89 46.97 10.69 -7.24
CA GLN A 89 47.97 11.75 -7.27
C GLN A 89 49.09 11.49 -6.26
N LYS A 90 50.14 12.33 -6.29
CA LYS A 90 51.27 12.23 -5.36
C LYS A 90 50.85 12.43 -3.90
N ASP A 91 49.87 13.31 -3.66
CA ASP A 91 49.22 13.56 -2.37
C ASP A 91 48.11 12.54 -2.06
N LYS A 92 48.05 11.44 -2.82
CA LYS A 92 47.09 10.33 -2.72
C LYS A 92 45.67 10.66 -3.13
N LEU A 93 45.35 11.92 -3.45
CA LEU A 93 44.02 12.31 -3.91
C LEU A 93 43.64 11.49 -5.16
N PRO A 94 42.49 10.79 -5.17
CA PRO A 94 42.09 9.99 -6.31
C PRO A 94 41.67 10.85 -7.50
N ILE A 95 41.84 10.29 -8.70
CA ILE A 95 41.39 10.82 -9.98
C ILE A 95 40.45 9.77 -10.55
N TYR A 96 39.19 10.15 -10.74
CA TYR A 96 38.14 9.31 -11.28
C TYR A 96 37.78 9.74 -12.70
N THR A 97 37.52 8.78 -13.58
CA THR A 97 37.11 9.08 -14.96
C THR A 97 36.23 7.97 -15.50
N PHE A 98 35.12 8.36 -16.12
CA PHE A 98 34.25 7.51 -16.90
C PHE A 98 34.54 7.68 -18.40
N PHE A 99 34.47 6.60 -19.17
CA PHE A 99 34.80 6.64 -20.59
C PHE A 99 34.11 5.51 -21.36
N GLU A 100 33.95 5.72 -22.67
CA GLU A 100 33.51 4.68 -23.60
C GLU A 100 34.71 3.95 -24.22
N ASP A 101 34.55 2.66 -24.48
CA ASP A 101 35.55 1.85 -25.16
C ASP A 101 34.86 0.74 -25.97
N ASP A 102 35.05 0.76 -27.29
CA ASP A 102 34.46 -0.26 -28.19
C ASP A 102 35.11 -1.64 -28.06
N THR A 103 36.21 -1.76 -27.30
CA THR A 103 36.99 -2.99 -27.15
C THR A 103 36.81 -3.69 -25.82
N ARG A 104 36.21 -3.02 -24.82
CA ARG A 104 36.02 -3.54 -23.46
C ARG A 104 34.58 -3.33 -23.00
N TYR A 105 34.07 -4.26 -22.22
CA TYR A 105 32.71 -4.21 -21.69
C TYR A 105 32.67 -4.82 -20.29
N TRP A 106 31.63 -4.48 -19.53
CA TRP A 106 31.35 -5.09 -18.24
C TRP A 106 30.99 -6.57 -18.40
N ILE A 107 31.68 -7.43 -17.67
CA ILE A 107 31.43 -8.88 -17.62
C ILE A 107 30.72 -9.17 -16.29
N SER A 108 29.50 -9.70 -16.37
CA SER A 108 28.67 -10.01 -15.19
C SER A 108 28.96 -11.38 -14.57
N GLY A 109 28.58 -11.54 -13.30
CA GLY A 109 28.54 -12.84 -12.62
C GLY A 109 29.88 -13.31 -12.04
N VAL A 110 30.80 -12.38 -11.77
CA VAL A 110 32.03 -12.70 -11.05
C VAL A 110 31.93 -12.32 -9.58
N MET A 111 32.81 -12.89 -8.78
CA MET A 111 33.02 -12.51 -7.39
C MET A 111 34.27 -11.62 -7.27
N ASP A 112 34.20 -10.57 -6.48
CA ASP A 112 35.35 -9.76 -6.11
C ASP A 112 36.31 -10.53 -5.15
N TRP A 113 37.36 -9.87 -4.66
CA TRP A 113 38.33 -10.50 -3.75
C TRP A 113 37.78 -10.82 -2.35
N ASN A 114 36.59 -10.33 -2.02
CA ASN A 114 35.85 -10.58 -0.78
C ASN A 114 34.63 -11.50 -1.01
N ASN A 115 34.55 -12.13 -2.19
CA ASN A 115 33.48 -13.03 -2.60
C ASN A 115 32.10 -12.35 -2.74
N ILE A 116 32.09 -11.07 -3.15
CA ILE A 116 30.88 -10.28 -3.39
C ILE A 116 30.56 -10.28 -4.89
N PRO A 117 29.31 -10.55 -5.32
CA PRO A 117 28.92 -10.51 -6.73
C PRO A 117 29.10 -9.12 -7.34
N ALA A 118 29.74 -9.07 -8.50
CA ALA A 118 29.99 -7.82 -9.23
C ALA A 118 30.02 -8.04 -10.75
N ASN A 119 29.89 -6.94 -11.48
CA ASN A 119 30.41 -6.84 -12.84
C ASN A 119 31.89 -6.46 -12.77
N TYR A 120 32.70 -6.88 -13.75
CA TYR A 120 34.10 -6.44 -13.82
C TYR A 120 34.58 -6.24 -15.25
N TYR A 121 35.71 -5.55 -15.40
CA TYR A 121 36.52 -5.62 -16.61
C TYR A 121 38.01 -5.54 -16.26
N ASP A 122 38.85 -6.02 -17.17
CA ASP A 122 40.30 -5.94 -17.05
C ASP A 122 40.84 -4.61 -17.61
N GLY A 123 41.50 -3.83 -16.74
CA GLY A 123 42.21 -2.60 -17.09
C GLY A 123 43.47 -2.89 -17.90
N LYS A 124 43.81 -1.97 -18.82
CA LYS A 124 45.07 -2.07 -19.59
C LYS A 124 46.21 -1.51 -18.74
N ASP A 125 47.31 -2.24 -18.68
CA ASP A 125 48.54 -1.75 -18.03
C ASP A 125 48.96 -0.41 -18.65
N GLY A 126 49.38 0.53 -17.82
CA GLY A 126 49.74 1.90 -18.22
C GLY A 126 48.59 2.92 -18.22
N GLU A 127 47.32 2.50 -18.19
CA GLU A 127 46.18 3.44 -18.16
C GLU A 127 45.88 4.02 -16.78
N ASN A 128 46.21 3.28 -15.72
CA ASN A 128 45.99 3.69 -14.34
C ASN A 128 47.34 3.75 -13.61
N TYR A 129 47.49 4.72 -12.71
CA TYR A 129 48.75 4.94 -12.02
C TYR A 129 48.57 5.40 -10.57
N ALA A 130 49.59 5.16 -9.76
CA ALA A 130 49.77 5.75 -8.44
C ALA A 130 50.95 6.72 -8.47
N GLY A 131 50.70 7.98 -8.13
CA GLY A 131 51.72 9.02 -8.03
C GLY A 131 52.67 8.78 -6.85
N SER A 132 53.98 8.89 -7.10
CA SER A 132 55.02 8.79 -6.07
C SER A 132 56.03 9.92 -6.19
N ILE A 133 56.88 10.07 -5.17
CA ILE A 133 57.99 11.04 -5.12
C ILE A 133 58.97 10.83 -6.28
N ILE A 134 59.06 9.60 -6.80
CA ILE A 134 59.94 9.18 -7.91
C ILE A 134 59.25 9.15 -9.29
N GLY A 135 57.98 9.61 -9.39
CA GLY A 135 57.18 9.60 -10.62
C GLY A 135 55.94 8.70 -10.54
N ASN A 136 55.17 8.64 -11.62
CA ASN A 136 53.96 7.81 -11.70
C ASN A 136 54.33 6.33 -11.87
N VAL A 137 53.77 5.48 -11.01
CA VAL A 137 53.91 4.03 -11.08
C VAL A 137 52.64 3.44 -11.68
N SER A 138 52.75 2.67 -12.76
CA SER A 138 51.58 2.03 -13.36
C SER A 138 50.98 0.97 -12.43
N ILE A 139 49.65 0.94 -12.36
CA ILE A 139 48.88 -0.12 -11.73
C ILE A 139 48.70 -1.22 -12.77
N THR A 140 49.31 -2.38 -12.52
CA THR A 140 49.35 -3.53 -13.42
C THR A 140 48.36 -4.61 -12.98
N GLY A 141 47.85 -5.38 -13.94
CA GLY A 141 46.88 -6.46 -13.69
C GLY A 141 45.60 -5.97 -13.02
N LEU A 142 45.18 -4.74 -13.35
CA LEU A 142 44.04 -4.07 -12.74
C LEU A 142 42.73 -4.74 -13.15
N LYS A 143 41.92 -5.12 -12.16
CA LYS A 143 40.50 -5.40 -12.31
C LYS A 143 39.70 -4.27 -11.69
N VAL A 144 38.74 -3.77 -12.44
CA VAL A 144 37.76 -2.80 -11.94
C VAL A 144 36.44 -3.52 -11.77
N TYR A 145 35.80 -3.36 -10.62
CA TYR A 145 34.49 -3.94 -10.32
C TYR A 145 33.42 -2.86 -10.21
N GLN A 146 32.24 -3.17 -10.71
CA GLN A 146 31.02 -2.38 -10.58
C GLN A 146 29.95 -3.22 -9.89
N TYR A 147 29.35 -2.65 -8.85
CA TYR A 147 28.22 -3.24 -8.14
C TYR A 147 27.00 -2.38 -8.42
N VAL A 148 26.09 -2.90 -9.25
CA VAL A 148 24.86 -2.19 -9.63
C VAL A 148 23.80 -2.47 -8.58
N ALA A 149 23.20 -1.42 -8.03
CA ALA A 149 22.15 -1.50 -7.01
C ALA A 149 22.51 -2.31 -5.76
N ASN A 150 23.80 -2.44 -5.46
CA ASN A 150 24.29 -3.27 -4.37
C ASN A 150 25.50 -2.63 -3.71
N ASN A 151 25.35 -2.17 -2.47
CA ASN A 151 26.49 -1.73 -1.67
C ASN A 151 27.33 -2.96 -1.27
N PRO A 152 28.61 -3.08 -1.69
CA PRO A 152 29.40 -4.26 -1.36
C PRO A 152 29.79 -4.35 0.12
N LEU A 153 29.64 -3.28 0.90
CA LEU A 153 30.02 -3.23 2.31
C LEU A 153 28.83 -3.31 3.28
N TYR A 154 27.60 -3.16 2.81
CA TYR A 154 26.40 -3.09 3.66
C TYR A 154 25.19 -3.76 3.02
N SER A 155 24.41 -4.50 3.81
CA SER A 155 23.28 -5.28 3.31
C SER A 155 22.14 -4.39 2.83
N LYS A 156 21.47 -4.78 1.74
CA LYS A 156 20.34 -4.03 1.17
C LYS A 156 19.18 -3.87 2.16
N GLU A 157 19.04 -4.78 3.11
CA GLU A 157 18.03 -4.75 4.18
C GLU A 157 18.22 -3.56 5.14
N GLY A 158 19.38 -2.90 5.10
CA GLY A 158 19.65 -1.66 5.83
C GLY A 158 19.12 -0.40 5.15
N TYR A 159 18.48 -0.52 3.97
CA TYR A 159 17.88 0.59 3.24
C TYR A 159 16.41 0.30 2.95
N LEU A 160 15.61 1.36 2.82
CA LEU A 160 14.25 1.24 2.27
C LEU A 160 14.30 0.73 0.82
N GLU A 161 13.24 0.03 0.41
CA GLU A 161 13.16 -0.59 -0.91
C GLU A 161 13.36 0.42 -2.06
N GLY A 162 14.12 0.01 -3.09
CA GLY A 162 14.40 0.81 -4.29
C GLY A 162 15.43 1.94 -4.12
N ARG A 163 15.90 2.24 -2.90
CA ARG A 163 16.88 3.30 -2.66
C ARG A 163 18.20 3.07 -3.41
N LEU A 164 18.64 1.81 -3.49
CA LEU A 164 19.90 1.45 -4.12
C LEU A 164 19.82 1.35 -5.66
N ASP A 165 18.64 1.23 -6.26
CA ASP A 165 18.45 0.90 -7.69
C ASP A 165 19.17 1.84 -8.66
N ARG A 166 19.45 3.06 -8.20
CA ARG A 166 20.11 4.13 -8.95
C ARG A 166 21.60 4.30 -8.68
N PHE A 167 22.19 3.48 -7.81
CA PHE A 167 23.58 3.60 -7.42
C PHE A 167 24.45 2.53 -8.07
N ASN A 168 25.59 2.98 -8.60
CA ASN A 168 26.69 2.13 -9.02
C ASN A 168 27.88 2.34 -8.08
N PHE A 169 28.33 1.26 -7.44
CA PHE A 169 29.51 1.28 -6.57
C PHE A 169 30.73 0.78 -7.35
N TYR A 170 31.90 1.35 -7.09
CA TYR A 170 33.13 1.03 -7.81
C TYR A 170 34.26 0.65 -6.88
N SER A 171 35.02 -0.37 -7.29
CA SER A 171 36.22 -0.82 -6.56
C SER A 171 37.30 -1.32 -7.51
N ILE A 172 38.54 -1.41 -7.04
CA ILE A 172 39.68 -1.87 -7.83
C ILE A 172 40.49 -2.94 -7.12
N ASN A 173 41.05 -3.86 -7.91
CA ASN A 173 42.06 -4.83 -7.51
C ASN A 173 43.22 -4.81 -8.50
N GLY A 174 44.41 -4.36 -8.09
CA GLY A 174 45.57 -4.31 -8.97
C GLY A 174 46.88 -4.22 -8.19
N LYS A 175 47.99 -4.09 -8.91
CA LYS A 175 49.33 -3.99 -8.29
C LYS A 175 50.07 -2.74 -8.72
N ALA A 176 50.47 -1.92 -7.75
CA ALA A 176 51.36 -0.78 -7.97
C ALA A 176 52.73 -1.09 -7.36
N SER A 177 53.71 -1.45 -8.19
CA SER A 177 55.01 -1.96 -7.72
C SER A 177 54.83 -3.17 -6.79
N VAL A 178 55.26 -3.08 -5.52
CA VAL A 178 55.11 -4.14 -4.50
C VAL A 178 53.78 -4.07 -3.74
N ALA A 179 52.97 -3.01 -3.93
CA ALA A 179 51.66 -2.86 -3.29
C ALA A 179 50.59 -3.65 -4.03
N THR A 180 49.76 -4.40 -3.31
CA THR A 180 48.47 -4.86 -3.83
C THR A 180 47.41 -3.85 -3.41
N LEU A 181 46.74 -3.23 -4.38
CA LEU A 181 45.69 -2.25 -4.16
C LEU A 181 44.34 -2.96 -4.25
N ARG A 182 43.66 -3.12 -3.12
CA ARG A 182 42.28 -3.63 -3.02
C ARG A 182 41.44 -2.55 -2.34
N GLN A 183 40.79 -1.71 -3.14
CA GLN A 183 40.16 -0.50 -2.63
C GLN A 183 38.71 -0.37 -3.09
N TYR A 184 37.81 -0.17 -2.14
CA TYR A 184 36.47 0.38 -2.41
C TYR A 184 36.59 1.89 -2.54
N LEU A 185 36.04 2.46 -3.61
CA LEU A 185 36.34 3.85 -4.00
C LEU A 185 35.16 4.78 -3.78
N ILE A 186 34.13 4.66 -4.63
CA ILE A 186 33.00 5.60 -4.67
C ILE A 186 31.69 4.90 -5.02
N ALA A 187 30.59 5.51 -4.58
CA ALA A 187 29.25 5.25 -5.06
C ALA A 187 28.82 6.41 -5.96
N VAL A 188 28.25 6.12 -7.12
CA VAL A 188 27.73 7.13 -8.04
C VAL A 188 26.25 6.93 -8.20
N ASP A 189 25.50 8.00 -7.95
CA ASP A 189 24.09 8.05 -8.28
C ASP A 189 23.91 8.39 -9.77
N THR A 190 23.36 7.46 -10.55
CA THR A 190 23.19 7.63 -12.00
C THR A 190 22.16 8.70 -12.38
N TYR A 191 21.24 9.02 -11.48
CA TYR A 191 20.20 10.03 -11.68
C TYR A 191 20.75 11.41 -11.32
N SER A 192 21.18 11.64 -10.06
CA SER A 192 21.69 12.96 -9.64
C SER A 192 23.07 13.30 -10.18
N LYS A 193 23.81 12.30 -10.68
CA LYS A 193 25.21 12.40 -11.14
C LYS A 193 26.22 12.70 -10.01
N PHE A 194 25.76 12.76 -8.75
CA PHE A 194 26.60 12.98 -7.59
C PHE A 194 27.38 11.72 -7.19
N ILE A 195 28.52 11.96 -6.58
CA ILE A 195 29.48 10.95 -6.13
C ILE A 195 29.53 11.00 -4.61
N PHE A 196 29.45 9.82 -3.98
CA PHE A 196 29.46 9.65 -2.54
C PHE A 196 30.58 8.70 -2.11
N ALA A 197 31.14 8.94 -0.92
CA ALA A 197 31.99 7.98 -0.25
C ALA A 197 31.12 7.03 0.58
N PHE A 198 31.34 5.71 0.47
CA PHE A 198 30.50 4.69 1.12
C PHE A 198 31.28 3.73 2.03
N GLY A 199 32.61 3.80 2.03
CA GLY A 199 33.48 2.97 2.85
C GLY A 199 34.36 3.81 3.78
N ALA A 200 34.41 3.44 5.05
CA ALA A 200 35.38 3.94 6.02
C ALA A 200 36.66 3.10 5.93
N ILE A 201 37.83 3.74 5.97
CA ILE A 201 39.13 3.04 5.96
C ILE A 201 39.40 2.50 7.36
N THR A 202 39.53 1.19 7.50
CA THR A 202 39.73 0.51 8.81
C THR A 202 41.10 -0.16 8.95
N GLY A 203 41.87 -0.22 7.87
CA GLY A 203 43.22 -0.80 7.89
C GLY A 203 44.10 -0.28 6.76
N THR A 204 45.39 -0.11 7.08
CA THR A 204 46.42 0.34 6.14
C THR A 204 47.59 -0.65 6.09
N GLN A 205 48.33 -0.60 4.99
CA GLN A 205 49.59 -1.33 4.83
C GLN A 205 50.68 -0.36 4.40
N ASN A 206 51.85 -0.45 5.03
CA ASN A 206 53.02 0.30 4.59
C ASN A 206 53.59 -0.33 3.31
N VAL A 207 53.71 0.47 2.26
CA VAL A 207 54.35 0.08 1.00
C VAL A 207 55.39 1.13 0.64
N ALA A 208 56.66 0.72 0.72
CA ALA A 208 57.80 1.57 0.36
C ALA A 208 57.82 2.95 1.07
N GLY A 209 57.32 3.01 2.31
CA GLY A 209 57.29 4.23 3.13
C GLY A 209 55.97 5.00 3.11
N ASP A 210 55.05 4.66 2.21
CA ASP A 210 53.70 5.24 2.16
C ASP A 210 52.68 4.26 2.77
N GLU A 211 51.77 4.77 3.60
CA GLU A 211 50.62 3.98 4.07
C GLU A 211 49.51 4.00 3.01
N VAL A 212 48.99 2.82 2.70
CA VAL A 212 47.95 2.61 1.70
C VAL A 212 46.76 1.90 2.34
N PRO A 213 45.52 2.38 2.11
CA PRO A 213 44.32 1.68 2.57
C PRO A 213 44.21 0.26 1.99
N ILE A 214 43.94 -0.72 2.85
CA ILE A 214 43.77 -2.14 2.47
C ILE A 214 42.52 -2.79 3.08
N SER A 215 41.82 -2.12 3.99
CA SER A 215 40.61 -2.64 4.63
C SER A 215 39.57 -1.54 4.81
N PHE A 216 38.31 -1.91 4.58
CA PHE A 216 37.18 -0.99 4.54
C PHE A 216 35.97 -1.61 5.22
N GLU A 217 35.19 -0.78 5.90
CA GLU A 217 33.87 -1.12 6.42
C GLU A 217 32.83 -0.12 5.91
N ALA A 218 31.55 -0.49 5.94
CA ALA A 218 30.46 0.40 5.55
C ALA A 218 30.45 1.68 6.38
N ILE A 219 30.30 2.85 5.74
CA ILE A 219 30.21 4.12 6.47
C ILE A 219 29.04 4.17 7.45
N GLU A 220 27.98 3.41 7.18
CA GLU A 220 26.81 3.23 8.06
C GLU A 220 27.18 2.72 9.47
N LYS A 221 28.34 2.08 9.63
CA LYS A 221 28.84 1.57 10.92
C LYS A 221 29.75 2.58 11.64
N HIS A 222 30.11 3.68 10.99
CA HIS A 222 31.10 4.65 11.44
C HIS A 222 30.52 6.07 11.48
N GLY A 223 31.21 6.97 12.19
CA GLY A 223 30.79 8.38 12.31
C GLY A 223 29.36 8.53 12.86
N ASP A 224 28.54 9.32 12.16
CA ASP A 224 27.13 9.58 12.50
C ASP A 224 26.18 8.39 12.21
N LYS A 225 26.70 7.27 11.69
CA LYS A 225 25.94 6.04 11.38
C LYS A 225 24.72 6.27 10.47
N ARG A 226 24.94 7.04 9.41
CA ARG A 226 23.90 7.38 8.42
C ARG A 226 24.10 6.59 7.13
N PRO A 227 23.04 6.39 6.33
CA PRO A 227 23.20 5.92 4.95
C PRO A 227 24.22 6.77 4.20
N PHE A 228 25.09 6.13 3.41
CA PHE A 228 26.20 6.80 2.72
C PHE A 228 25.77 8.00 1.87
N PHE A 229 24.55 7.96 1.32
CA PHE A 229 23.99 9.01 0.47
C PHE A 229 23.50 10.23 1.25
N GLU A 230 23.36 10.18 2.59
CA GLU A 230 22.99 11.36 3.39
C GLU A 230 24.18 12.30 3.65
N TYR A 231 25.41 11.79 3.55
CA TYR A 231 26.61 12.63 3.67
C TYR A 231 26.80 13.51 2.43
N ASP A 232 27.51 14.61 2.58
CA ASP A 232 27.72 15.56 1.50
C ASP A 232 28.42 14.89 0.30
N PRO A 233 27.93 15.10 -0.93
CA PRO A 233 28.58 14.57 -2.12
C PRO A 233 30.02 15.06 -2.22
N ILE A 234 30.93 14.17 -2.62
CA ILE A 234 32.35 14.51 -2.81
C ILE A 234 32.61 15.15 -4.18
N GLY A 235 31.66 15.06 -5.10
CA GLY A 235 31.78 15.55 -6.46
C GLY A 235 30.61 15.13 -7.36
N TYR A 236 30.76 15.38 -8.67
CA TYR A 236 29.80 14.95 -9.68
C TYR A 236 30.48 14.53 -10.99
N VAL A 237 29.73 13.79 -11.81
CA VAL A 237 30.16 13.31 -13.14
C VAL A 237 29.58 14.23 -14.23
N LYS A 238 30.43 14.68 -15.15
CA LYS A 238 30.03 15.47 -16.33
C LYS A 238 29.58 14.56 -17.48
N GLU A 239 28.90 15.15 -18.46
CA GLU A 239 28.43 14.45 -19.66
C GLU A 239 29.56 13.75 -20.44
N ASP A 240 30.77 14.29 -20.41
CA ASP A 240 31.96 13.74 -21.09
C ASP A 240 32.66 12.63 -20.28
N GLY A 241 32.12 12.25 -19.12
CA GLY A 241 32.68 11.25 -18.21
C GLY A 241 33.78 11.78 -17.29
N SER A 242 34.20 13.04 -17.42
CA SER A 242 35.13 13.64 -16.46
C SER A 242 34.46 13.89 -15.10
N VAL A 243 35.24 13.78 -14.02
CA VAL A 243 34.76 13.96 -12.64
C VAL A 243 35.27 15.28 -12.08
N VAL A 244 34.38 16.03 -11.44
CA VAL A 244 34.73 17.21 -10.64
C VAL A 244 34.57 16.87 -9.17
N LEU A 245 35.68 16.93 -8.43
CA LEU A 245 35.71 16.76 -6.98
C LEU A 245 35.61 18.13 -6.30
N TYR A 246 34.71 18.28 -5.34
CA TYR A 246 34.49 19.53 -4.62
C TYR A 246 35.67 19.91 -3.73
N GLU A 247 35.77 21.21 -3.43
CA GLU A 247 36.91 21.75 -2.68
C GLU A 247 37.00 21.21 -1.25
N HIS A 248 35.87 21.05 -0.55
CA HIS A 248 35.85 20.47 0.80
C HIS A 248 36.49 19.07 0.83
N TYR A 249 36.03 18.17 -0.05
CA TYR A 249 36.57 16.81 -0.17
C TYR A 249 38.07 16.81 -0.46
N ARG A 250 38.52 17.63 -1.41
CA ARG A 250 39.94 17.71 -1.77
C ARG A 250 40.81 18.12 -0.57
N LYS A 251 40.36 19.09 0.22
CA LYS A 251 41.09 19.55 1.42
C LYS A 251 41.11 18.49 2.51
N GLU A 252 39.96 17.89 2.80
CA GLU A 252 39.81 16.90 3.87
C GLU A 252 40.55 15.61 3.56
N PHE A 253 40.44 15.11 2.33
CA PHE A 253 41.10 13.87 1.92
C PHE A 253 42.63 14.02 1.95
N VAL A 254 43.18 15.11 1.41
CA VAL A 254 44.63 15.35 1.41
C VAL A 254 45.16 15.54 2.84
N ALA A 255 44.35 16.07 3.75
CA ALA A 255 44.74 16.21 5.16
C ALA A 255 44.86 14.86 5.89
N ALA A 256 44.05 13.86 5.49
CA ALA A 256 43.98 12.55 6.14
C ALA A 256 43.69 11.41 5.14
N PRO A 257 44.61 11.09 4.21
CA PRO A 257 44.34 10.18 3.08
C PRO A 257 44.11 8.72 3.49
N THR A 258 44.50 8.33 4.71
CA THR A 258 44.33 6.99 5.28
C THR A 258 43.22 6.91 6.32
N GLU A 259 42.61 8.04 6.70
CA GLU A 259 41.60 8.14 7.75
C GLU A 259 40.38 8.97 7.28
N TYR A 260 40.29 9.24 5.97
CA TYR A 260 39.20 10.05 5.43
C TYR A 260 37.84 9.41 5.73
N MET A 261 36.92 10.26 6.17
CA MET A 261 35.53 9.90 6.43
C MET A 261 34.63 11.03 5.92
N PRO A 262 33.54 10.74 5.20
CA PRO A 262 32.59 11.75 4.75
C PRO A 262 31.87 12.42 5.93
N LYS A 263 31.41 13.65 5.73
CA LYS A 263 30.81 14.51 6.76
C LYS A 263 29.59 15.24 6.22
N ILE A 264 28.82 15.79 7.14
CA ILE A 264 27.77 16.77 6.87
C ILE A 264 28.29 18.13 7.36
N HIS A 265 28.40 19.09 6.44
CA HIS A 265 28.83 20.44 6.74
C HIS A 265 27.60 21.30 7.04
N THR A 266 27.37 21.56 8.32
CA THR A 266 26.23 22.36 8.80
C THR A 266 26.20 23.79 8.26
N GLU A 267 27.33 24.29 7.76
CA GLU A 267 27.47 25.61 7.13
C GLU A 267 27.01 25.66 5.66
N PHE A 268 26.72 24.52 5.03
CA PHE A 268 26.18 24.52 3.68
C PHE A 268 24.72 24.94 3.69
N GLU A 269 24.46 26.17 3.23
CA GLU A 269 23.12 26.76 3.14
C GLU A 269 22.29 26.21 1.96
N LYS A 270 22.91 25.43 1.06
CA LYS A 270 22.31 24.95 -0.17
C LYS A 270 22.70 23.50 -0.46
N MET A 271 21.88 22.83 -1.25
CA MET A 271 22.20 21.54 -1.87
C MET A 271 23.39 21.68 -2.84
N ALA A 272 24.14 20.58 -3.01
CA ALA A 272 25.19 20.51 -4.03
C ALA A 272 24.65 20.79 -5.45
N GLU A 273 25.48 21.40 -6.31
CA GLU A 273 25.18 21.74 -7.71
C GLU A 273 26.27 21.22 -8.65
N HIS A 274 25.95 20.97 -9.93
CA HIS A 274 26.91 20.56 -10.97
C HIS A 274 27.83 21.69 -11.47
N LYS A 275 28.54 22.34 -10.54
CA LYS A 275 29.53 23.41 -10.79
C LYS A 275 30.74 23.20 -9.90
N GLU A 276 31.91 23.66 -10.31
CA GLU A 276 33.17 23.43 -9.57
C GLU A 276 33.15 23.99 -8.14
N ASN A 277 32.49 25.13 -7.93
CA ASN A 277 32.25 25.75 -6.62
C ASN A 277 30.85 25.44 -6.05
N GLY A 278 30.14 24.47 -6.62
CA GLY A 278 28.78 24.08 -6.24
C GLY A 278 28.73 23.08 -5.08
N GLN A 279 29.68 23.13 -4.14
CA GLN A 279 29.65 22.25 -2.98
C GLN A 279 28.45 22.61 -2.09
N GLY A 280 27.80 21.59 -1.52
CA GLY A 280 26.60 21.77 -0.72
C GLY A 280 26.15 20.45 -0.12
N SER A 281 25.05 20.50 0.61
CA SER A 281 24.49 19.33 1.30
C SER A 281 23.98 18.29 0.33
N SER A 282 23.92 17.03 0.77
CA SER A 282 23.30 15.97 -0.01
C SER A 282 21.82 16.27 -0.32
N PRO A 283 21.35 15.98 -1.56
CA PRO A 283 19.91 15.98 -1.85
C PRO A 283 19.12 14.98 -0.99
N TYR A 284 19.80 13.99 -0.39
CA TYR A 284 19.18 12.96 0.44
C TYR A 284 19.38 13.18 1.93
N LEU A 285 20.05 14.26 2.33
CA LEU A 285 20.24 14.56 3.73
C LEU A 285 18.87 14.63 4.41
N LYS A 286 18.63 13.76 5.39
CA LYS A 286 17.44 13.82 6.23
C LYS A 286 17.54 15.08 7.09
N VAL A 287 16.91 16.16 6.62
CA VAL A 287 16.85 17.42 7.35
C VAL A 287 15.65 17.39 8.27
N ASP A 288 15.88 17.68 9.54
CA ASP A 288 14.79 18.03 10.45
C ASP A 288 14.17 19.33 9.95
N VAL A 289 13.01 19.23 9.30
CA VAL A 289 12.31 20.37 8.70
C VAL A 289 11.99 21.47 9.73
N SER A 290 11.94 21.13 11.03
CA SER A 290 11.76 22.13 12.09
C SER A 290 12.95 23.10 12.25
N THR A 291 14.11 22.73 11.71
CA THR A 291 15.34 23.55 11.73
C THR A 291 15.48 24.46 10.51
N ILE A 292 14.67 24.25 9.47
CA ILE A 292 14.67 25.06 8.26
C ILE A 292 13.93 26.38 8.52
N ASP A 293 14.57 27.51 8.27
CA ASP A 293 13.89 28.81 8.28
C ASP A 293 12.84 28.84 7.15
N PRO A 294 11.53 28.99 7.44
CA PRO A 294 10.48 29.00 6.43
C PRO A 294 10.72 29.97 5.27
N SER A 295 11.42 31.08 5.52
CA SER A 295 11.71 32.07 4.49
C SER A 295 12.57 31.51 3.35
N THR A 296 13.40 30.49 3.60
CA THR A 296 14.23 29.84 2.57
C THR A 296 13.41 29.15 1.49
N VAL A 297 12.22 28.63 1.85
CA VAL A 297 11.28 28.00 0.91
C VAL A 297 10.27 29.04 0.40
N LEU A 298 9.62 29.76 1.31
CA LEU A 298 8.52 30.68 0.98
C LEU A 298 8.94 31.81 0.03
N ASN A 299 10.16 32.33 0.16
CA ASN A 299 10.67 33.38 -0.74
C ASN A 299 10.65 32.96 -2.21
N ASN A 300 10.75 31.66 -2.51
CA ASN A 300 10.74 31.16 -3.88
C ASN A 300 9.34 31.09 -4.49
N PHE A 301 8.26 31.17 -3.69
CA PHE A 301 6.88 31.14 -4.17
C PHE A 301 6.21 32.51 -4.25
N LYS A 302 6.82 33.55 -3.65
CA LYS A 302 6.22 34.90 -3.55
C LYS A 302 5.81 35.45 -4.90
N ASP A 303 4.59 35.99 -4.95
CA ASP A 303 4.01 36.64 -6.13
C ASP A 303 3.98 35.77 -7.41
N LYS A 304 4.14 34.45 -7.27
CA LYS A 304 4.10 33.51 -8.39
C LYS A 304 2.71 32.96 -8.62
N GLN A 305 2.43 32.65 -9.88
CA GLN A 305 1.23 31.95 -10.31
C GLN A 305 1.64 30.70 -11.07
N TYR A 306 1.04 29.56 -10.75
CA TYR A 306 1.29 28.30 -11.44
C TYR A 306 -0.02 27.76 -11.98
N GLY A 307 -0.01 27.18 -13.18
CA GLY A 307 -1.21 26.63 -13.79
C GLY A 307 -0.98 25.32 -14.53
N ILE A 308 -2.03 24.53 -14.66
CA ILE A 308 -2.10 23.35 -15.53
C ILE A 308 -3.53 23.16 -16.00
N ARG A 309 -3.69 22.69 -17.24
CA ARG A 309 -4.96 22.19 -17.74
C ARG A 309 -4.99 20.67 -17.67
N ASP A 310 -5.93 20.14 -16.91
CA ASP A 310 -6.25 18.72 -16.85
C ASP A 310 -7.59 18.51 -17.57
N LYS A 311 -7.51 18.04 -18.81
CA LYS A 311 -8.64 17.94 -19.74
C LYS A 311 -9.38 19.28 -19.88
N LEU A 312 -10.63 19.37 -19.42
CA LEU A 312 -11.47 20.57 -19.53
C LEU A 312 -11.30 21.55 -18.36
N VAL A 313 -10.57 21.17 -17.30
CA VAL A 313 -10.42 21.99 -16.09
C VAL A 313 -9.05 22.65 -16.05
N LEU A 314 -9.02 23.97 -15.88
CA LEU A 314 -7.82 24.74 -15.58
C LEU A 314 -7.67 24.88 -14.07
N TYR A 315 -6.56 24.39 -13.52
CA TYR A 315 -6.20 24.59 -12.13
C TYR A 315 -5.12 25.66 -12.02
N THR A 316 -5.29 26.61 -11.11
CA THR A 316 -4.34 27.70 -10.91
C THR A 316 -4.03 27.90 -9.44
N TYR A 317 -2.74 27.86 -9.09
CA TYR A 317 -2.22 28.30 -7.80
C TYR A 317 -1.75 29.75 -7.91
N THR A 318 -2.19 30.60 -6.98
CA THR A 318 -1.74 31.99 -6.87
C THR A 318 -1.25 32.26 -5.45
N PHE A 319 0.01 32.66 -5.32
CA PHE A 319 0.63 32.99 -4.04
C PHE A 319 0.57 34.49 -3.77
N ASP A 320 0.37 34.86 -2.51
CA ASP A 320 0.53 36.26 -2.09
C ASP A 320 2.00 36.70 -2.02
N SER A 321 2.23 37.96 -1.73
CA SER A 321 3.57 38.57 -1.64
C SER A 321 4.44 38.06 -0.49
N THR A 322 3.83 37.31 0.43
CA THR A 322 4.53 36.65 1.54
C THR A 322 4.71 35.16 1.32
N ALA A 323 3.98 34.59 0.35
CA ALA A 323 3.73 33.16 0.16
C ALA A 323 3.10 32.47 1.39
N ASN A 324 2.59 33.22 2.38
CA ASN A 324 1.87 32.64 3.51
C ASN A 324 0.46 32.21 3.12
N THR A 325 -0.09 32.79 2.06
CA THR A 325 -1.39 32.38 1.52
C THR A 325 -1.21 31.90 0.10
N VAL A 326 -1.83 30.78 -0.20
CA VAL A 326 -1.95 30.27 -1.57
C VAL A 326 -3.43 30.02 -1.87
N THR A 327 -3.87 30.45 -3.05
CA THR A 327 -5.23 30.23 -3.54
C THR A 327 -5.19 29.26 -4.71
N LEU A 328 -5.93 28.16 -4.60
CA LEU A 328 -6.20 27.23 -5.68
C LEU A 328 -7.57 27.56 -6.29
N THR A 329 -7.59 27.88 -7.57
CA THR A 329 -8.84 27.97 -8.35
C THR A 329 -8.93 26.81 -9.32
N ALA A 330 -10.15 26.38 -9.61
CA ALA A 330 -10.45 25.47 -10.71
C ALA A 330 -11.55 26.06 -11.58
N GLU A 331 -11.32 26.12 -12.89
CA GLU A 331 -12.26 26.67 -13.87
C GLU A 331 -12.52 25.63 -14.96
N HIS A 332 -13.77 25.21 -15.11
CA HIS A 332 -14.18 24.30 -16.18
C HIS A 332 -14.41 25.10 -17.47
N PHE A 333 -13.92 24.57 -18.59
CA PHE A 333 -13.93 25.28 -19.87
C PHE A 333 -15.33 25.67 -20.37
N TYR A 334 -16.38 24.92 -20.00
CA TYR A 334 -17.77 25.21 -20.38
C TYR A 334 -18.56 25.88 -19.25
N ASP A 335 -18.36 25.43 -18.01
CA ASP A 335 -19.21 25.83 -16.88
C ASP A 335 -18.65 27.02 -16.08
N GLY A 336 -17.39 27.41 -16.32
CA GLY A 336 -16.71 28.49 -15.61
C GLY A 336 -16.20 28.04 -14.24
N ASP A 337 -16.23 28.95 -13.26
CA ASP A 337 -15.67 28.75 -11.92
C ASP A 337 -16.26 27.51 -11.22
N MET A 338 -15.44 26.50 -10.96
CA MET A 338 -15.81 25.31 -10.19
C MET A 338 -15.65 25.53 -8.69
N GLY A 339 -14.78 26.47 -8.31
CA GLY A 339 -14.54 26.83 -6.92
C GLY A 339 -13.16 27.44 -6.70
N THR A 340 -13.03 27.98 -5.50
CA THR A 340 -11.79 28.58 -5.00
C THR A 340 -11.53 28.05 -3.60
N GLU A 341 -10.34 27.51 -3.38
CA GLU A 341 -9.87 27.08 -2.05
C GLU A 341 -8.64 27.90 -1.67
N THR A 342 -8.69 28.53 -0.50
CA THR A 342 -7.57 29.27 0.06
C THR A 342 -6.93 28.48 1.19
N TYR A 343 -5.61 28.38 1.13
CA TYR A 343 -4.79 27.69 2.12
C TYR A 343 -3.78 28.66 2.73
N THR A 344 -3.50 28.46 4.02
CA THR A 344 -2.53 29.25 4.77
C THR A 344 -1.35 28.36 5.14
N PHE A 345 -0.14 28.91 5.03
CA PHE A 345 1.10 28.24 5.38
C PHE A 345 1.02 27.69 6.80
N SER A 346 1.39 26.42 6.94
CA SER A 346 1.39 25.71 8.22
C SER A 346 2.83 25.48 8.69
N LYS A 347 3.64 24.80 7.87
CA LYS A 347 5.03 24.45 8.19
C LYS A 347 5.84 24.15 6.93
N VAL A 348 7.16 24.14 7.07
CA VAL A 348 8.06 23.57 6.06
C VAL A 348 7.83 22.05 6.03
N ALA A 349 7.70 21.50 4.83
CA ALA A 349 7.48 20.07 4.60
C ALA A 349 8.71 19.37 3.98
N GLY A 350 9.69 20.14 3.50
CA GLY A 350 10.95 19.65 2.94
C GLY A 350 11.82 20.80 2.43
N LEU A 351 13.00 20.51 1.88
CA LEU A 351 13.96 21.52 1.42
C LEU A 351 13.40 22.47 0.35
N THR A 352 12.43 22.03 -0.43
CA THR A 352 11.75 22.80 -1.48
C THR A 352 10.23 22.78 -1.32
N SER A 353 9.73 22.30 -0.18
CA SER A 353 8.33 21.96 0.02
C SER A 353 7.74 22.65 1.23
N ALA A 354 6.49 23.08 1.11
CA ALA A 354 5.74 23.70 2.19
C ALA A 354 4.33 23.09 2.31
N GLU A 355 3.88 22.92 3.55
CA GLU A 355 2.53 22.48 3.87
C GLU A 355 1.63 23.70 4.09
N TYR A 356 0.46 23.68 3.47
CA TYR A 356 -0.57 24.70 3.65
C TYR A 356 -1.87 24.03 4.11
N THR A 357 -2.57 24.64 5.05
CA THR A 357 -3.84 24.14 5.59
C THR A 357 -4.95 25.14 5.32
N ASN A 358 -6.14 24.67 4.96
CA ASN A 358 -7.32 25.52 4.81
C ASN A 358 -8.15 25.58 6.11
N SER A 359 -9.25 26.33 6.09
CA SER A 359 -10.14 26.52 7.24
C SER A 359 -10.88 25.25 7.70
N SER A 360 -10.97 24.21 6.85
CA SER A 360 -11.56 22.91 7.22
C SER A 360 -10.55 21.91 7.77
N GLY A 361 -9.29 22.33 7.95
CA GLY A 361 -8.20 21.48 8.43
C GLY A 361 -7.58 20.57 7.36
N LYS A 362 -7.98 20.71 6.09
CA LYS A 362 -7.36 19.98 4.97
C LYS A 362 -5.99 20.58 4.67
N ALA A 363 -4.97 19.74 4.67
CA ALA A 363 -3.61 20.11 4.30
C ALA A 363 -3.31 19.74 2.85
N ILE A 364 -2.52 20.56 2.18
CA ILE A 364 -1.86 20.27 0.90
C ILE A 364 -0.35 20.48 1.08
N ILE A 365 0.44 19.72 0.32
CA ILE A 365 1.89 19.88 0.29
C ILE A 365 2.26 20.23 -1.12
N ILE A 366 2.88 21.40 -1.26
CA ILE A 366 3.33 21.90 -2.56
C ILE A 366 4.84 21.88 -2.59
N ASN A 367 5.38 21.32 -3.67
CA ASN A 367 6.81 21.13 -3.87
C ASN A 367 7.29 21.97 -5.05
N GLY A 368 8.26 22.85 -4.83
CA GLY A 368 8.93 23.58 -5.91
C GLY A 368 9.92 22.66 -6.62
N ILE A 369 9.77 22.52 -7.93
CA ILE A 369 10.64 21.71 -8.80
C ILE A 369 11.11 22.55 -10.00
N GLU A 370 12.17 22.13 -10.66
CA GLU A 370 12.86 22.83 -11.74
C GLU A 370 13.19 24.29 -11.39
N ASP A 371 13.92 24.51 -10.31
CA ASP A 371 14.22 25.84 -9.77
C ASP A 371 12.95 26.69 -9.51
N TYR A 372 11.87 26.03 -9.07
CA TYR A 372 10.56 26.64 -8.84
C TYR A 372 9.91 27.24 -10.11
N ASN A 373 10.33 26.83 -11.31
CA ASN A 373 9.60 27.09 -12.56
C ASN A 373 8.38 26.17 -12.70
N LYS A 374 8.35 25.10 -11.90
CA LYS A 374 7.21 24.24 -11.75
C LYS A 374 6.87 24.04 -10.28
N LEU A 375 5.62 23.69 -10.03
CA LEU A 375 5.08 23.33 -8.72
C LEU A 375 4.46 21.95 -8.85
N LYS A 376 4.75 21.05 -7.92
CA LYS A 376 4.15 19.73 -7.84
C LYS A 376 3.21 19.64 -6.64
N ASP A 377 1.97 19.22 -6.89
CA ASP A 377 0.97 18.86 -5.89
C ASP A 377 0.43 17.47 -6.23
N GLY A 378 0.73 16.50 -5.36
CA GLY A 378 0.47 15.08 -5.63
C GLY A 378 1.08 14.62 -6.96
N SER A 379 0.23 14.19 -7.89
CA SER A 379 0.64 13.70 -9.22
C SER A 379 0.63 14.79 -10.31
N ARG A 380 0.28 16.04 -9.99
CA ARG A 380 0.16 17.13 -10.97
C ARG A 380 1.35 18.07 -10.90
N GLU A 381 1.83 18.47 -12.07
CA GLU A 381 2.89 19.47 -12.23
C GLU A 381 2.32 20.73 -12.88
N TYR A 382 2.43 21.85 -12.18
CA TYR A 382 1.93 23.15 -12.57
C TYR A 382 3.08 24.00 -13.08
N ILE A 383 2.86 24.73 -14.17
CA ILE A 383 3.88 25.53 -14.83
C ILE A 383 3.77 26.98 -14.37
N LEU A 384 4.89 27.60 -14.02
CA LEU A 384 4.98 29.01 -13.65
C LEU A 384 4.49 29.90 -14.80
N ASN A 385 3.59 30.83 -14.51
CA ASN A 385 2.96 31.74 -15.47
C ASN A 385 2.38 31.00 -16.69
N TYR A 386 1.74 29.86 -16.44
CA TYR A 386 1.11 29.03 -17.47
C TYR A 386 0.15 29.86 -18.33
N ASN A 387 0.47 29.97 -19.62
CA ASN A 387 -0.41 30.57 -20.60
C ASN A 387 -1.34 29.49 -21.14
N ASP A 388 -2.60 29.51 -20.72
CA ASP A 388 -3.58 28.50 -21.08
C ASP A 388 -4.00 28.59 -22.56
N PRO A 389 -3.64 27.61 -23.41
CA PRO A 389 -4.08 27.59 -24.81
C PRO A 389 -5.53 27.12 -24.97
N GLY A 390 -6.16 26.65 -23.89
CA GLY A 390 -7.45 25.96 -23.90
C GLY A 390 -7.31 24.43 -23.97
N PRO A 391 -8.42 23.69 -23.82
CA PRO A 391 -8.41 22.23 -23.83
C PRO A 391 -8.18 21.65 -25.22
N ASP A 392 -7.53 20.48 -25.23
CA ASP A 392 -7.37 19.67 -26.44
C ASP A 392 -8.73 19.38 -27.10
N PHE A 393 -8.70 19.30 -28.43
CA PHE A 393 -9.90 19.11 -29.24
C PHE A 393 -10.68 17.86 -28.83
N ILE A 394 -9.97 16.76 -28.55
CA ILE A 394 -10.57 15.47 -28.19
C ILE A 394 -11.43 15.58 -26.93
N TYR A 395 -10.99 16.30 -25.89
CA TYR A 395 -11.77 16.48 -24.67
C TYR A 395 -13.01 17.35 -24.90
N ARG A 396 -12.95 18.28 -25.86
CA ARG A 396 -14.07 19.16 -26.23
C ARG A 396 -15.17 18.44 -27.00
N VAL A 397 -14.86 17.35 -27.71
CA VAL A 397 -15.84 16.58 -28.50
C VAL A 397 -16.26 15.26 -27.87
N ALA A 398 -15.55 14.80 -26.83
CA ALA A 398 -15.79 13.53 -26.15
C ALA A 398 -17.27 13.28 -25.83
N GLY A 399 -17.80 12.16 -26.33
CA GLY A 399 -19.17 11.69 -26.14
C GLY A 399 -20.28 12.53 -26.78
N LYS A 400 -19.95 13.63 -27.48
CA LYS A 400 -20.95 14.51 -28.11
C LYS A 400 -21.43 13.95 -29.45
N ILE A 401 -22.69 14.24 -29.77
CA ILE A 401 -23.30 13.98 -31.08
C ILE A 401 -23.58 15.32 -31.76
N PHE A 402 -23.21 15.42 -33.04
CA PHE A 402 -23.56 16.55 -33.88
C PHE A 402 -24.42 16.10 -35.05
N VAL A 403 -25.48 16.85 -35.35
CA VAL A 403 -26.49 16.55 -36.37
C VAL A 403 -26.62 17.75 -37.32
N ASN A 404 -26.69 17.52 -38.62
CA ASN A 404 -26.92 18.60 -39.57
C ASN A 404 -28.41 19.01 -39.64
N ASN A 405 -28.70 20.18 -40.22
CA ASN A 405 -30.08 20.71 -40.32
C ASN A 405 -31.09 19.80 -41.02
N ASP A 406 -30.66 18.91 -41.91
CA ASP A 406 -31.54 17.98 -42.61
C ASP A 406 -31.63 16.60 -41.91
N GLU A 407 -31.00 16.45 -40.74
CA GLU A 407 -30.86 15.24 -39.91
C GLU A 407 -30.37 13.98 -40.64
N ASN A 408 -29.88 14.13 -41.86
CA ASN A 408 -29.41 13.02 -42.69
C ASN A 408 -27.94 12.69 -42.45
N ARG A 409 -27.23 13.54 -41.69
CA ARG A 409 -25.82 13.36 -41.31
C ARG A 409 -25.62 13.51 -39.81
N THR A 410 -24.99 12.51 -39.21
CA THR A 410 -24.62 12.52 -37.78
C THR A 410 -23.13 12.26 -37.58
N TYR A 411 -22.59 12.87 -36.53
CA TYR A 411 -21.21 12.71 -36.07
C TYR A 411 -21.27 12.34 -34.60
N GLU A 412 -21.03 11.06 -34.28
CA GLU A 412 -21.09 10.53 -32.93
C GLU A 412 -19.66 10.27 -32.44
N PHE A 413 -19.14 11.13 -31.56
CA PHE A 413 -17.80 10.98 -31.00
C PHE A 413 -17.78 9.92 -29.89
N SER A 414 -16.68 9.16 -29.80
CA SER A 414 -16.45 8.24 -28.69
C SER A 414 -16.32 8.98 -27.36
N ALA A 415 -16.50 8.27 -26.25
CA ALA A 415 -16.44 8.84 -24.90
C ALA A 415 -15.09 9.51 -24.55
N ASP A 416 -14.02 9.17 -25.26
CA ASP A 416 -12.68 9.77 -25.13
C ASP A 416 -12.37 10.81 -26.23
N GLY A 417 -13.27 10.99 -27.18
CA GLY A 417 -13.09 11.86 -28.36
C GLY A 417 -12.07 11.35 -29.38
N MET A 418 -11.46 10.17 -29.17
CA MET A 418 -10.41 9.63 -30.04
C MET A 418 -10.93 9.05 -31.36
N SER A 419 -12.25 8.95 -31.52
CA SER A 419 -12.88 8.54 -32.77
C SER A 419 -14.25 9.17 -32.91
N PHE A 420 -14.80 9.16 -34.12
CA PHE A 420 -16.22 9.41 -34.32
C PHE A 420 -16.79 8.56 -35.45
N LYS A 421 -18.09 8.29 -35.36
CA LYS A 421 -18.88 7.67 -36.43
C LYS A 421 -19.58 8.76 -37.23
N TYR A 422 -19.27 8.84 -38.52
CA TYR A 422 -20.02 9.60 -39.49
C TYR A 422 -21.10 8.72 -40.11
N THR A 423 -22.36 9.14 -40.02
CA THR A 423 -23.46 8.47 -40.72
C THR A 423 -24.07 9.42 -41.73
N GLU A 424 -24.29 8.96 -42.96
CA GLU A 424 -25.03 9.68 -44.01
C GLU A 424 -26.00 8.71 -44.70
N GLY A 425 -27.31 8.91 -44.48
CA GLY A 425 -28.33 7.94 -44.90
C GLY A 425 -28.11 6.57 -44.26
N SER A 426 -27.86 5.52 -45.06
CA SER A 426 -27.58 4.15 -44.56
C SER A 426 -26.10 3.80 -44.46
N LYS A 427 -25.19 4.73 -44.78
CA LYS A 427 -23.74 4.50 -44.73
C LYS A 427 -23.18 5.04 -43.41
N THR A 428 -22.44 4.20 -42.69
CA THR A 428 -21.72 4.59 -41.48
C THR A 428 -20.23 4.29 -41.65
N ILE A 429 -19.38 5.28 -41.33
CA ILE A 429 -17.92 5.17 -41.41
C ILE A 429 -17.34 5.69 -40.10
N THR A 430 -16.34 5.00 -39.54
CA THR A 430 -15.62 5.45 -38.34
C THR A 430 -14.29 6.07 -38.73
N TYR A 431 -13.98 7.22 -38.13
CA TYR A 431 -12.72 7.92 -38.28
C TYR A 431 -12.02 8.01 -36.91
N TYR A 432 -10.70 7.87 -36.91
CA TYR A 432 -9.86 7.86 -35.71
C TYR A 432 -8.99 9.10 -35.65
N PHE A 433 -8.78 9.63 -34.45
CA PHE A 433 -7.95 10.81 -34.21
C PHE A 433 -6.53 10.59 -34.75
N SER A 434 -6.01 11.59 -35.45
CA SER A 434 -4.64 11.56 -35.96
C SER A 434 -3.79 12.68 -35.39
N LYS A 435 -4.29 13.91 -35.40
CA LYS A 435 -3.57 15.10 -34.92
C LYS A 435 -4.56 16.22 -34.63
N GLN A 436 -4.15 17.18 -33.82
CA GLN A 436 -4.84 18.46 -33.66
C GLN A 436 -3.91 19.64 -33.92
N SER A 437 -4.50 20.80 -34.15
CA SER A 437 -3.80 22.08 -34.14
C SER A 437 -3.47 22.51 -32.70
N ASP A 438 -2.86 23.69 -32.55
CA ASP A 438 -2.88 24.39 -31.26
C ASP A 438 -4.35 24.46 -30.72
N PRO A 439 -4.59 24.20 -29.42
CA PRO A 439 -5.93 24.20 -28.85
C PRO A 439 -6.72 25.49 -29.12
N SER A 440 -6.05 26.64 -29.22
CA SER A 440 -6.66 27.93 -29.52
C SER A 440 -7.29 28.00 -30.92
N GLU A 441 -6.80 27.19 -31.87
CA GLU A 441 -7.33 27.12 -33.24
C GLU A 441 -8.58 26.25 -33.36
N SER A 442 -8.84 25.39 -32.37
CA SER A 442 -10.03 24.52 -32.30
C SER A 442 -10.20 23.59 -33.51
N LYS A 443 -9.11 22.99 -34.03
CA LYS A 443 -9.14 22.08 -35.19
C LYS A 443 -8.49 20.73 -34.88
N ALA A 444 -8.98 19.68 -35.52
CA ALA A 444 -8.37 18.36 -35.51
C ALA A 444 -8.54 17.62 -36.84
N ALA A 445 -7.65 16.65 -37.08
CA ALA A 445 -7.69 15.74 -38.20
C ALA A 445 -7.97 14.31 -37.72
N TYR A 446 -8.93 13.66 -38.38
CA TYR A 446 -9.27 12.26 -38.17
C TYR A 446 -9.09 11.46 -39.45
N SER A 447 -8.78 10.17 -39.37
CA SER A 447 -8.54 9.31 -40.52
C SER A 447 -9.21 7.94 -40.39
N GLN A 448 -9.66 7.39 -41.51
CA GLN A 448 -10.16 6.02 -41.57
C GLN A 448 -9.02 5.00 -41.73
N THR A 449 -7.99 5.31 -42.52
CA THR A 449 -6.95 4.36 -42.97
C THR A 449 -5.52 4.88 -42.82
N GLY A 450 -5.31 6.07 -42.24
CA GLY A 450 -4.03 6.82 -42.28
C GLY A 450 -3.72 7.43 -43.66
N SER A 451 -4.50 7.04 -44.66
CA SER A 451 -4.57 7.48 -46.06
C SER A 451 -5.04 8.90 -46.36
N VAL A 452 -6.14 9.20 -45.67
CA VAL A 452 -7.12 10.20 -46.02
C VAL A 452 -7.54 10.83 -44.70
N PHE A 453 -7.39 12.14 -44.61
CA PHE A 453 -7.63 12.88 -43.38
C PHE A 453 -8.83 13.80 -43.55
N TRP A 454 -9.66 13.85 -42.52
CA TRP A 454 -10.81 14.73 -42.39
C TRP A 454 -10.49 15.79 -41.35
N GLY A 455 -10.34 17.04 -41.80
CA GLY A 455 -10.23 18.19 -40.93
C GLY A 455 -11.59 18.62 -40.39
N ILE A 456 -11.67 18.78 -39.07
CA ILE A 456 -12.85 19.24 -38.33
C ILE A 456 -12.45 20.45 -37.51
N LYS A 457 -13.33 21.45 -37.46
CA LYS A 457 -13.21 22.64 -36.64
C LYS A 457 -14.41 22.77 -35.71
N LEU A 458 -14.18 23.21 -34.48
CA LEU A 458 -15.23 23.63 -33.55
C LEU A 458 -15.47 25.14 -33.62
N SER A 459 -16.72 25.54 -33.44
CA SER A 459 -17.11 26.93 -33.29
C SER A 459 -18.36 27.07 -32.42
N ASP A 460 -18.50 28.23 -31.79
CA ASP A 460 -19.70 28.58 -31.04
C ASP A 460 -20.89 28.77 -31.97
N TYR A 461 -22.08 28.35 -31.52
CA TYR A 461 -23.32 28.49 -32.30
C TYR A 461 -24.52 28.69 -31.38
N ASN A 462 -25.37 29.68 -31.69
CA ASN A 462 -26.57 30.03 -30.90
C ASN A 462 -26.31 30.21 -29.39
N GLY A 463 -25.17 30.80 -29.02
CA GLY A 463 -24.79 31.01 -27.62
C GLY A 463 -24.28 29.76 -26.90
N ILE A 464 -24.13 28.63 -27.61
CA ILE A 464 -23.54 27.41 -27.10
C ILE A 464 -22.07 27.37 -27.52
N LYS A 465 -21.18 27.32 -26.53
CA LYS A 465 -19.75 27.15 -26.76
C LYS A 465 -19.48 25.78 -27.40
N ASP A 466 -18.69 25.73 -28.47
CA ASP A 466 -18.50 24.51 -29.27
C ASP A 466 -19.81 23.88 -29.79
N GLY A 467 -20.85 24.69 -29.98
CA GLY A 467 -22.17 24.23 -30.43
C GLY A 467 -22.22 23.76 -31.89
N GLN A 468 -21.15 23.94 -32.66
CA GLN A 468 -21.09 23.59 -34.07
C GLN A 468 -19.74 22.95 -34.40
N ILE A 469 -19.80 21.92 -35.25
CA ILE A 469 -18.64 21.43 -35.99
C ILE A 469 -18.77 21.80 -37.47
N SER A 470 -17.62 22.05 -38.09
CA SER A 470 -17.53 22.22 -39.52
C SER A 470 -16.33 21.44 -40.07
N GLY A 471 -16.58 20.59 -41.06
CA GLY A 471 -15.56 19.75 -41.67
C GLY A 471 -15.34 20.06 -43.14
N ALA A 472 -14.20 19.61 -43.66
CA ALA A 472 -13.98 19.47 -45.09
C ALA A 472 -13.31 18.13 -45.39
N ILE A 473 -13.87 17.42 -46.35
CA ILE A 473 -13.20 16.33 -47.05
C ILE A 473 -12.80 16.89 -48.42
N THR A 474 -11.51 17.08 -48.68
CA THR A 474 -11.07 17.47 -50.01
C THR A 474 -10.90 16.19 -50.84
N GLU A 475 -11.62 16.09 -51.96
CA GLU A 475 -11.62 14.92 -52.87
C GLU A 475 -10.26 14.66 -53.56
N VAL A 476 -9.18 15.31 -53.11
CA VAL A 476 -7.85 15.21 -53.73
C VAL A 476 -6.75 15.11 -52.65
N GLY A 477 -6.41 13.87 -52.28
CA GLY A 477 -5.04 13.47 -51.93
C GLY A 477 -4.28 14.25 -50.86
N MET A 478 -4.91 14.72 -49.78
CA MET A 478 -4.15 15.25 -48.64
C MET A 478 -3.48 14.10 -47.87
N ILE A 479 -2.17 13.99 -48.03
CA ILE A 479 -1.34 12.85 -47.59
C ILE A 479 -0.95 12.97 -46.11
N ASN A 480 -1.32 14.05 -45.42
CA ASN A 480 -0.96 14.27 -44.02
C ASN A 480 -2.04 15.05 -43.23
N PRO A 481 -2.07 14.92 -41.89
CA PRO A 481 -3.08 15.54 -41.05
C PRO A 481 -2.98 17.07 -40.98
N ASP A 482 -1.79 17.66 -41.13
CA ASP A 482 -1.59 19.12 -41.06
C ASP A 482 -2.33 19.84 -42.18
N MET A 483 -2.22 19.32 -43.40
CA MET A 483 -2.92 19.85 -44.58
C MET A 483 -4.44 19.79 -44.43
N ALA A 484 -4.96 18.72 -43.83
CA ALA A 484 -6.39 18.55 -43.63
C ALA A 484 -7.01 19.60 -42.71
N MET A 485 -6.22 20.20 -41.81
CA MET A 485 -6.68 21.26 -40.90
C MET A 485 -6.55 22.67 -41.50
N THR A 486 -6.08 22.82 -42.75
CA THR A 486 -5.93 24.12 -43.41
C THR A 486 -7.21 24.57 -44.15
N GLY A 487 -7.40 25.89 -44.29
CA GLY A 487 -8.55 26.48 -44.99
C GLY A 487 -9.75 26.83 -44.09
N THR A 488 -10.90 27.14 -44.70
CA THR A 488 -12.10 27.60 -43.98
C THR A 488 -12.94 26.48 -43.34
N LEU A 489 -12.71 25.22 -43.70
CA LEU A 489 -13.40 24.03 -43.16
C LEU A 489 -14.93 24.21 -43.03
N ALA A 490 -15.61 24.68 -44.08
CA ALA A 490 -17.01 25.13 -44.01
C ALA A 490 -18.02 24.24 -44.76
N SER A 491 -17.58 23.12 -45.34
CA SER A 491 -18.40 22.33 -46.29
C SER A 491 -19.39 21.38 -45.62
N TYR A 492 -19.01 20.82 -44.47
CA TYR A 492 -19.80 19.82 -43.75
C TYR A 492 -20.12 20.34 -42.35
N VAL A 493 -21.22 21.09 -42.24
CA VAL A 493 -21.65 21.72 -40.98
C VAL A 493 -22.65 20.82 -40.26
N ALA A 494 -22.46 20.64 -38.96
CA ALA A 494 -23.40 20.00 -38.05
C ALA A 494 -23.42 20.72 -36.69
N TYR A 495 -24.53 20.60 -35.98
CA TYR A 495 -24.83 21.30 -34.73
C TYR A 495 -24.98 20.30 -33.60
N ILE A 496 -24.57 20.69 -32.40
CA ILE A 496 -24.60 19.79 -31.25
C ILE A 496 -26.03 19.38 -30.91
N ASP A 497 -26.25 18.08 -30.73
CA ASP A 497 -27.43 17.57 -30.06
C ASP A 497 -27.23 17.76 -28.55
N GLN A 498 -27.93 18.73 -27.96
CA GLN A 498 -27.78 19.04 -26.54
C GLN A 498 -28.14 17.85 -25.62
N SER A 499 -29.00 16.94 -26.06
CA SER A 499 -29.35 15.74 -25.29
C SER A 499 -28.19 14.73 -25.22
N SER A 500 -27.20 14.86 -26.10
CA SER A 500 -26.02 14.00 -26.17
C SER A 500 -24.85 14.48 -25.32
N ILE A 501 -24.92 15.68 -24.72
CA ILE A 501 -23.83 16.22 -23.91
C ILE A 501 -23.68 15.33 -22.66
N PRO A 502 -22.57 14.58 -22.50
CA PRO A 502 -22.36 13.80 -21.31
C PRO A 502 -22.28 14.73 -20.11
N SER A 503 -23.11 14.51 -19.10
CA SER A 503 -22.99 15.29 -17.87
C SER A 503 -21.72 14.87 -17.13
N GLU A 504 -20.79 15.82 -16.96
CA GLU A 504 -19.59 15.61 -16.14
C GLU A 504 -19.95 15.17 -14.72
N PHE A 505 -21.04 15.70 -14.17
CA PHE A 505 -21.59 15.23 -12.90
C PHE A 505 -21.89 13.73 -12.91
N VAL A 506 -22.71 13.28 -13.87
CA VAL A 506 -23.14 11.87 -13.98
C VAL A 506 -21.94 10.96 -14.17
N GLU A 507 -21.03 11.30 -15.09
CA GLU A 507 -19.83 10.51 -15.34
C GLU A 507 -18.90 10.44 -14.12
N THR A 508 -18.86 11.50 -13.32
CA THR A 508 -18.02 11.53 -12.10
C THR A 508 -18.60 10.68 -10.99
N VAL A 509 -19.93 10.67 -10.80
CA VAL A 509 -20.55 10.01 -9.62
C VAL A 509 -21.08 8.61 -9.89
N LYS A 510 -21.27 8.21 -11.16
CA LYS A 510 -21.91 6.94 -11.49
C LYS A 510 -21.20 5.74 -10.84
N GLY A 511 -21.99 4.88 -10.20
CA GLY A 511 -21.51 3.71 -9.45
C GLY A 511 -20.69 4.02 -8.20
N LYS A 512 -20.48 5.29 -7.83
CA LYS A 512 -19.70 5.65 -6.65
C LYS A 512 -20.55 5.69 -5.39
N THR A 513 -19.87 5.44 -4.27
CA THR A 513 -20.39 5.63 -2.92
C THR A 513 -19.59 6.71 -2.24
N TYR A 514 -20.27 7.72 -1.70
CA TYR A 514 -19.66 8.77 -0.89
C TYR A 514 -20.05 8.58 0.57
N PHE A 515 -19.08 8.75 1.48
CA PHE A 515 -19.27 8.56 2.91
C PHE A 515 -18.84 9.80 3.70
N TYR A 516 -19.55 10.08 4.79
CA TYR A 516 -19.16 11.12 5.75
C TYR A 516 -19.44 10.68 7.19
N ARG A 517 -18.45 10.91 8.05
CA ARG A 517 -18.56 10.92 9.50
C ARG A 517 -17.73 12.09 10.01
N ASN A 518 -18.22 12.80 11.03
CA ASN A 518 -17.50 13.96 11.56
C ASN A 518 -16.33 13.51 12.46
N TYR A 519 -15.11 13.71 11.97
CA TYR A 519 -13.86 13.40 12.68
C TYR A 519 -13.09 14.63 13.20
N GLN A 520 -13.69 15.83 13.17
CA GLN A 520 -12.98 17.08 13.43
C GLN A 520 -12.59 17.28 14.91
N GLU A 521 -13.33 16.67 15.84
CA GLU A 521 -13.12 16.88 17.29
C GLU A 521 -13.08 15.56 18.08
N PRO A 522 -12.01 14.74 17.93
CA PRO A 522 -11.87 13.44 18.60
C PRO A 522 -11.99 13.48 20.12
N ASN A 523 -11.65 14.62 20.72
CA ASN A 523 -11.57 14.81 22.17
C ASN A 523 -12.80 15.52 22.77
N SER A 524 -13.84 15.80 21.97
CA SER A 524 -14.98 16.61 22.40
C SER A 524 -15.96 15.83 23.29
N GLY A 525 -16.26 14.58 22.92
CA GLY A 525 -17.37 13.83 23.52
C GLY A 525 -18.75 14.38 23.15
N ASN A 526 -18.85 15.14 22.05
CA ASN A 526 -20.07 15.83 21.65
C ASN A 526 -21.10 14.90 20.97
N GLY A 527 -20.69 13.69 20.56
CA GLY A 527 -21.52 12.70 19.88
C GLY A 527 -21.59 12.86 18.36
N ASN A 528 -20.90 13.84 17.78
CA ASN A 528 -20.98 14.11 16.34
C ASN A 528 -20.47 12.95 15.49
N SER A 529 -19.53 12.15 16.00
CA SER A 529 -19.04 10.98 15.28
C SER A 529 -20.00 9.79 15.32
N LEU A 530 -21.07 9.80 16.13
CA LEU A 530 -22.06 8.72 16.17
C LEU A 530 -22.89 8.63 14.89
N ASN A 531 -23.05 9.75 14.20
CA ASN A 531 -23.81 9.84 12.96
C ASN A 531 -22.87 9.75 11.77
N ALA A 532 -23.27 8.97 10.77
CA ALA A 532 -22.63 8.95 9.47
C ALA A 532 -23.67 8.93 8.36
N TYR A 533 -23.24 9.33 7.18
CA TYR A 533 -24.10 9.50 6.02
C TYR A 533 -23.45 8.83 4.82
N LYS A 534 -24.28 8.13 4.03
CA LYS A 534 -23.85 7.43 2.82
C LYS A 534 -24.70 7.87 1.65
N TYR A 535 -24.05 8.16 0.53
CA TYR A 535 -24.67 8.55 -0.73
C TYR A 535 -24.22 7.55 -1.79
N VAL A 536 -25.14 6.68 -2.23
CA VAL A 536 -24.85 5.60 -3.20
C VAL A 536 -25.53 5.92 -4.52
N PHE A 537 -24.73 6.18 -5.55
CA PHE A 537 -25.22 6.37 -6.91
C PHE A 537 -25.27 5.01 -7.63
N ASN A 538 -26.35 4.76 -8.38
CA ASN A 538 -26.40 3.60 -9.27
C ASN A 538 -25.44 3.77 -10.46
N ASN A 539 -25.28 2.72 -11.26
CA ASN A 539 -24.31 2.67 -12.36
C ASN A 539 -24.50 3.71 -13.47
N ASP A 540 -25.68 4.35 -13.51
CA ASP A 540 -26.02 5.39 -14.49
C ASP A 540 -26.28 6.76 -13.82
N ALA A 541 -26.05 6.87 -12.51
CA ALA A 541 -26.36 8.01 -11.64
C ALA A 541 -27.81 8.54 -11.71
N THR A 542 -28.74 7.78 -12.27
CA THR A 542 -30.17 8.13 -12.36
C THR A 542 -30.89 7.96 -11.02
N GLU A 543 -30.32 7.20 -10.10
CA GLU A 543 -30.84 7.02 -8.74
C GLU A 543 -29.72 7.22 -7.70
N LEU A 544 -30.08 7.88 -6.61
CA LEU A 544 -29.23 8.15 -5.46
C LEU A 544 -29.90 7.61 -4.21
N THR A 545 -29.26 6.68 -3.52
CA THR A 545 -29.70 6.21 -2.20
C THR A 545 -28.92 6.93 -1.12
N TYR A 546 -29.62 7.78 -0.36
CA TYR A 546 -29.11 8.43 0.84
C TYR A 546 -29.42 7.57 2.06
N THR A 547 -28.41 7.26 2.87
CA THR A 547 -28.56 6.48 4.10
C THR A 547 -28.01 7.26 5.29
N GLU A 548 -28.86 7.46 6.29
CA GLU A 548 -28.46 7.97 7.60
C GLU A 548 -28.16 6.79 8.52
N MET A 549 -26.94 6.76 9.04
CA MET A 549 -26.43 5.71 9.91
C MET A 549 -26.18 6.31 11.28
N VAL A 550 -27.04 5.99 12.23
CA VAL A 550 -26.85 6.37 13.63
C VAL A 550 -26.29 5.15 14.36
N TYR A 551 -25.15 5.32 15.03
CA TYR A 551 -24.48 4.23 15.72
C TYR A 551 -25.44 3.44 16.64
N LYS A 552 -25.49 2.11 16.47
CA LYS A 552 -26.39 1.16 17.15
C LYS A 552 -27.89 1.38 16.92
N GLN A 553 -28.27 2.06 15.83
CA GLN A 553 -29.66 2.13 15.39
C GLN A 553 -29.78 1.52 14.00
N GLU A 554 -31.02 1.23 13.60
CA GLU A 554 -31.29 0.79 12.23
C GLU A 554 -31.02 1.93 11.25
N ASP A 555 -30.33 1.58 10.17
CA ASP A 555 -30.02 2.52 9.10
C ASP A 555 -31.32 2.96 8.40
N VAL A 556 -31.44 4.26 8.13
CA VAL A 556 -32.60 4.82 7.43
C VAL A 556 -32.18 5.23 6.03
N SER A 557 -32.64 4.49 5.03
CA SER A 557 -32.36 4.78 3.61
C SER A 557 -33.55 5.43 2.91
N THR A 558 -33.28 6.39 2.04
CA THR A 558 -34.23 6.98 1.10
C THR A 558 -33.61 7.02 -0.29
N THR A 559 -34.31 6.45 -1.27
CA THR A 559 -33.91 6.52 -2.68
C THR A 559 -34.55 7.71 -3.37
N TYR A 560 -33.73 8.49 -4.08
CA TYR A 560 -34.12 9.63 -4.87
C TYR A 560 -33.84 9.38 -6.35
N LYS A 561 -34.68 9.92 -7.22
CA LYS A 561 -34.53 9.85 -8.67
C LYS A 561 -34.00 11.16 -9.23
N LEU A 562 -33.14 11.07 -10.23
CA LEU A 562 -32.59 12.23 -10.92
C LEU A 562 -33.72 13.01 -11.59
N ASP A 563 -33.81 14.30 -11.28
CA ASP A 563 -34.79 15.23 -11.83
C ASP A 563 -34.15 16.08 -12.93
N ASN A 564 -33.00 16.69 -12.64
CA ASN A 564 -32.26 17.53 -13.59
C ASN A 564 -30.76 17.55 -13.28
N VAL A 565 -29.94 17.74 -14.31
CA VAL A 565 -28.50 18.00 -14.19
C VAL A 565 -28.15 19.29 -14.93
N ASN A 566 -27.37 20.14 -14.29
CA ASN A 566 -26.84 21.37 -14.85
C ASN A 566 -25.35 21.48 -14.53
N GLY A 567 -24.51 21.18 -15.53
CA GLY A 567 -23.05 21.12 -15.37
C GLY A 567 -22.64 20.15 -14.25
N LEU A 568 -21.99 20.70 -13.22
CA LEU A 568 -21.48 20.00 -12.04
C LEU A 568 -22.49 19.85 -10.89
N GLN A 569 -23.75 20.18 -11.12
CA GLN A 569 -24.82 20.09 -10.13
C GLN A 569 -25.96 19.20 -10.62
N ALA A 570 -26.44 18.28 -9.78
CA ALA A 570 -27.65 17.52 -10.04
C ALA A 570 -28.68 17.71 -8.92
N THR A 571 -29.95 17.61 -9.32
CA THR A 571 -31.10 17.64 -8.41
C THR A 571 -31.78 16.29 -8.43
N TYR A 572 -31.99 15.71 -7.25
CA TYR A 572 -32.65 14.43 -7.05
C TYR A 572 -33.92 14.62 -6.22
N THR A 573 -35.00 13.90 -6.55
CA THR A 573 -36.30 14.02 -5.87
C THR A 573 -36.84 12.69 -5.38
N SER A 574 -37.52 12.71 -4.22
CA SER A 574 -38.22 11.56 -3.64
C SER A 574 -39.38 12.03 -2.77
N ASN A 575 -40.61 11.58 -3.06
CA ASN A 575 -41.81 11.87 -2.27
C ASN A 575 -41.97 13.37 -1.90
N GLY A 576 -41.69 14.28 -2.84
CA GLY A 576 -41.78 15.73 -2.65
C GLY A 576 -40.61 16.38 -1.90
N LYS A 577 -39.60 15.61 -1.50
CA LYS A 577 -38.31 16.11 -1.00
C LYS A 577 -37.30 16.22 -2.14
N THR A 578 -36.46 17.24 -2.06
CA THR A 578 -35.40 17.51 -3.05
C THR A 578 -34.04 17.49 -2.39
N LEU A 579 -33.06 16.89 -3.07
CA LEU A 579 -31.66 16.86 -2.68
C LEU A 579 -30.83 17.43 -3.83
N VAL A 580 -30.04 18.46 -3.56
CA VAL A 580 -29.16 19.09 -4.54
C VAL A 580 -27.72 18.68 -4.23
N ILE A 581 -27.06 18.04 -5.18
CA ILE A 581 -25.67 17.59 -5.07
C ILE A 581 -24.81 18.36 -6.07
N LYS A 582 -23.65 18.84 -5.61
CA LYS A 582 -22.64 19.55 -6.40
C LYS A 582 -21.30 18.81 -6.34
N LEU A 583 -20.54 18.87 -7.41
CA LEU A 583 -19.10 18.59 -7.40
C LEU A 583 -18.32 19.87 -7.13
N GLY A 584 -17.22 19.75 -6.40
CA GLY A 584 -16.26 20.84 -6.19
C GLY A 584 -14.95 20.58 -6.94
N ILE A 585 -13.89 21.28 -6.52
CA ILE A 585 -12.53 21.11 -7.07
C ILE A 585 -12.04 19.65 -6.93
N ASN A 586 -12.41 18.99 -5.82
CA ASN A 586 -12.10 17.58 -5.60
C ASN A 586 -13.26 16.70 -6.10
N PRO A 587 -13.09 15.91 -7.18
CA PRO A 587 -14.15 15.04 -7.70
C PRO A 587 -14.49 13.86 -6.77
N ASN A 588 -13.64 13.61 -5.76
CA ASN A 588 -13.92 12.64 -4.72
C ASN A 588 -14.88 13.19 -3.65
N MET A 589 -15.12 14.50 -3.62
CA MET A 589 -16.04 15.12 -2.68
C MET A 589 -17.32 15.59 -3.36
N ILE A 590 -18.44 15.40 -2.66
CA ILE A 590 -19.73 16.00 -3.01
C ILE A 590 -20.12 17.04 -1.99
N TYR A 591 -20.85 18.04 -2.46
CA TYR A 591 -21.31 19.19 -1.70
C TYR A 591 -22.83 19.35 -1.86
N ASN A 592 -23.46 20.04 -0.92
CA ASN A 592 -24.86 20.41 -1.05
C ASN A 592 -25.02 21.63 -1.99
N GLY A 593 -26.26 22.01 -2.29
CA GLY A 593 -26.56 23.18 -3.11
C GLY A 593 -25.98 24.51 -2.59
N GLU A 594 -25.67 24.61 -1.30
CA GLU A 594 -25.08 25.78 -0.65
C GLU A 594 -23.54 25.76 -0.64
N GLY A 595 -22.92 24.68 -1.12
CA GLY A 595 -21.45 24.52 -1.16
C GLY A 595 -20.83 23.94 0.11
N SER A 596 -21.64 23.43 1.05
CA SER A 596 -21.13 22.70 2.22
C SER A 596 -20.78 21.27 1.85
N ALA A 597 -19.62 20.79 2.32
CA ALA A 597 -19.18 19.42 2.08
C ALA A 597 -20.18 18.41 2.67
N LEU A 598 -20.57 17.43 1.86
CA LEU A 598 -21.49 16.36 2.26
C LEU A 598 -20.76 15.05 2.54
N ALA A 599 -19.89 14.60 1.62
CA ALA A 599 -19.23 13.31 1.71
C ALA A 599 -18.07 13.15 0.73
N ASP A 600 -17.21 12.16 1.00
CA ASP A 600 -16.02 11.80 0.22
C ASP A 600 -16.07 10.33 -0.19
N CYS A 601 -15.82 10.00 -1.46
CA CYS A 601 -15.84 8.62 -1.97
C CYS A 601 -14.56 7.82 -1.70
N THR A 602 -13.52 8.47 -1.18
CA THR A 602 -12.28 7.83 -0.72
C THR A 602 -12.24 7.65 0.81
N ALA A 603 -13.20 8.26 1.53
CA ALA A 603 -13.27 8.15 2.98
C ALA A 603 -13.51 6.70 3.43
N THR A 604 -12.65 6.24 4.33
CA THR A 604 -12.84 4.98 5.05
C THR A 604 -13.53 5.25 6.38
N ASP A 605 -14.60 4.51 6.69
CA ASP A 605 -15.23 4.59 8.00
C ASP A 605 -14.35 3.90 9.05
N LYS A 606 -13.79 4.70 9.95
CA LYS A 606 -13.00 4.24 11.10
C LYS A 606 -13.87 4.00 12.35
N GLY A 607 -15.18 4.23 12.24
CA GLY A 607 -16.14 4.17 13.34
C GLY A 607 -16.13 5.43 14.21
N PRO A 608 -17.10 5.57 15.14
CA PRO A 608 -17.15 6.72 16.05
C PRO A 608 -15.97 6.73 17.04
N PHE A 609 -15.71 7.92 17.60
CA PHE A 609 -14.71 8.10 18.64
C PHE A 609 -15.13 7.44 19.95
N PHE A 610 -14.13 6.97 20.72
CA PHE A 610 -14.31 6.30 22.00
C PHE A 610 -15.18 7.12 22.95
N LEU A 611 -14.86 8.42 23.11
CA LEU A 611 -15.62 9.31 23.99
C LEU A 611 -17.09 9.39 23.60
N ASP A 612 -17.38 9.48 22.30
CA ASP A 612 -18.74 9.54 21.79
C ASP A 612 -19.49 8.22 22.03
N ILE A 613 -18.79 7.07 21.98
CA ILE A 613 -19.37 5.75 22.26
C ILE A 613 -19.71 5.59 23.74
N VAL A 614 -18.81 5.99 24.65
CA VAL A 614 -18.96 5.72 26.09
C VAL A 614 -19.75 6.79 26.85
N ARG A 615 -20.02 7.95 26.23
CA ARG A 615 -20.65 9.08 26.90
C ARG A 615 -21.94 8.72 27.65
N GLY A 616 -22.01 9.13 28.90
CA GLY A 616 -23.14 8.89 29.81
C GLY A 616 -23.48 7.40 29.99
N SER A 617 -22.55 6.50 29.69
CA SER A 617 -22.78 5.06 29.74
C SER A 617 -22.20 4.43 31.01
N GLU A 618 -22.77 3.30 31.40
CA GLU A 618 -22.30 2.45 32.47
C GLU A 618 -22.05 1.04 31.93
N TYR A 619 -20.86 0.50 32.16
CA TYR A 619 -20.48 -0.87 31.84
C TYR A 619 -20.31 -1.66 33.13
N ILE A 620 -20.86 -2.87 33.19
CA ILE A 620 -20.88 -3.72 34.39
C ILE A 620 -20.19 -5.05 34.07
N ALA A 621 -19.34 -5.54 34.96
CA ALA A 621 -18.74 -6.87 34.85
C ALA A 621 -19.85 -7.95 34.75
N GLU A 622 -19.63 -9.02 33.99
CA GLU A 622 -20.65 -10.08 33.84
C GLU A 622 -21.02 -10.74 35.18
N ASP A 623 -20.04 -10.91 36.07
CA ASP A 623 -20.22 -11.41 37.43
C ASP A 623 -20.70 -10.34 38.43
N LYS A 624 -20.90 -9.10 37.95
CA LYS A 624 -21.28 -7.91 38.72
C LYS A 624 -20.28 -7.53 39.81
N SER A 625 -19.02 -7.95 39.68
CA SER A 625 -17.97 -7.65 40.66
C SER A 625 -17.48 -6.19 40.62
N TYR A 626 -17.66 -5.49 39.50
CA TYR A 626 -17.32 -4.07 39.31
C TYR A 626 -18.16 -3.39 38.22
N SER A 627 -18.12 -2.05 38.18
CA SER A 627 -18.68 -1.24 37.08
C SER A 627 -17.81 -0.04 36.70
N TYR A 628 -17.98 0.43 35.47
CA TYR A 628 -17.38 1.63 34.89
C TYR A 628 -18.49 2.61 34.52
N LYS A 629 -18.50 3.80 35.10
CA LYS A 629 -19.50 4.83 34.80
C LYS A 629 -18.84 6.06 34.19
N PHE A 630 -19.31 6.48 33.04
CA PHE A 630 -18.80 7.65 32.32
C PHE A 630 -19.70 8.87 32.50
N SER A 631 -19.10 10.07 32.50
CA SER A 631 -19.82 11.35 32.41
C SER A 631 -20.49 11.54 31.04
N ASP A 632 -21.37 12.53 30.92
CA ASP A 632 -22.15 12.83 29.69
C ASP A 632 -21.31 13.22 28.46
N ASP A 633 -20.04 13.55 28.66
CA ASP A 633 -19.02 13.81 27.65
C ASP A 633 -17.96 12.70 27.57
N GLY A 634 -18.09 11.65 28.38
CA GLY A 634 -17.15 10.53 28.46
C GLY A 634 -15.82 10.84 29.17
N LYS A 635 -15.56 12.08 29.56
CA LYS A 635 -14.22 12.50 30.01
C LYS A 635 -13.87 12.06 31.42
N LEU A 636 -14.86 11.84 32.28
CA LEU A 636 -14.67 11.29 33.61
C LEU A 636 -15.14 9.84 33.63
N LEU A 637 -14.27 8.95 34.07
CA LEU A 637 -14.60 7.55 34.34
C LEU A 637 -14.56 7.30 35.84
N THR A 638 -15.64 6.77 36.39
CA THR A 638 -15.72 6.25 37.76
C THR A 638 -15.77 4.73 37.73
N PHE A 639 -14.71 4.08 38.20
CA PHE A 639 -14.66 2.63 38.41
C PHE A 639 -15.15 2.31 39.83
N THR A 640 -16.09 1.38 39.99
CA THR A 640 -16.67 1.01 41.30
C THR A 640 -16.56 -0.49 41.53
N TYR A 641 -15.99 -0.89 42.67
CA TYR A 641 -15.93 -2.29 43.11
C TYR A 641 -17.26 -2.72 43.73
N SER A 642 -17.49 -4.04 43.81
CA SER A 642 -18.63 -4.62 44.55
C SER A 642 -18.70 -4.21 46.03
N SER A 643 -17.59 -3.79 46.63
CA SER A 643 -17.55 -3.22 47.99
C SER A 643 -18.20 -1.83 48.09
N GLY A 644 -18.45 -1.16 46.96
CA GLY A 644 -18.91 0.22 46.87
C GLY A 644 -17.78 1.27 46.86
N GLU A 645 -16.52 0.85 46.93
CA GLU A 645 -15.37 1.74 46.77
C GLU A 645 -15.22 2.17 45.30
N SER A 646 -14.88 3.44 45.05
CA SER A 646 -14.75 3.98 43.70
C SER A 646 -13.41 4.68 43.47
N ILE A 647 -12.90 4.57 42.25
CA ILE A 647 -11.70 5.25 41.75
C ILE A 647 -12.10 6.07 40.51
N ASN A 648 -11.66 7.33 40.46
CA ASN A 648 -11.90 8.19 39.31
C ASN A 648 -10.70 8.27 38.38
N TYR A 649 -10.97 8.43 37.10
CA TYR A 649 -9.98 8.58 36.05
C TYR A 649 -10.38 9.68 35.08
N ASP A 650 -9.43 10.55 34.74
CA ASP A 650 -9.60 11.65 33.79
C ASP A 650 -9.12 11.25 32.40
N TYR A 651 -9.96 11.46 31.39
CA TYR A 651 -9.60 11.30 30.00
C TYR A 651 -8.37 12.15 29.65
N THR A 652 -7.46 11.55 28.88
CA THR A 652 -6.24 12.23 28.41
C THR A 652 -6.25 12.38 26.89
N GLN A 653 -6.31 11.27 26.17
CA GLN A 653 -6.28 11.28 24.70
C GLN A 653 -6.87 10.00 24.11
N THR A 654 -7.31 10.07 22.85
CA THR A 654 -7.77 8.93 22.05
C THR A 654 -6.57 8.35 21.29
N GLY A 655 -6.56 7.03 21.10
CA GLY A 655 -5.54 6.36 20.30
C GLY A 655 -5.69 6.61 18.80
N THR A 656 -4.73 6.10 18.03
CA THR A 656 -4.83 6.06 16.56
C THR A 656 -6.03 5.21 16.10
N GLU A 657 -6.38 4.20 16.89
CA GLU A 657 -7.64 3.47 16.80
C GLU A 657 -8.74 4.21 17.56
N TYR A 658 -9.76 4.70 16.84
CA TYR A 658 -10.79 5.60 17.39
C TYR A 658 -11.59 5.01 18.54
N PHE A 659 -11.57 3.69 18.72
CA PHE A 659 -12.23 2.98 19.82
C PHE A 659 -11.30 2.71 21.03
N LYS A 660 -10.14 3.37 21.13
CA LYS A 660 -9.22 3.29 22.27
C LYS A 660 -8.98 4.66 22.90
N ALA A 661 -8.86 4.74 24.24
CA ALA A 661 -8.54 5.97 24.95
C ALA A 661 -7.70 5.72 26.20
N ALA A 662 -6.85 6.70 26.53
CA ALA A 662 -6.05 6.71 27.75
C ALA A 662 -6.73 7.56 28.83
N TYR A 663 -6.78 7.02 30.05
CA TYR A 663 -7.34 7.66 31.22
C TYR A 663 -6.30 7.72 32.35
N LYS A 664 -6.14 8.88 32.98
CA LYS A 664 -5.23 9.12 34.08
C LYS A 664 -5.96 8.89 35.41
N GLN A 665 -5.41 8.03 36.26
CA GLN A 665 -5.97 7.79 37.59
C GLN A 665 -5.81 9.01 38.52
N GLN A 666 -6.90 9.42 39.18
CA GLN A 666 -6.88 10.48 40.19
C GLN A 666 -6.21 10.02 41.50
N ASP A 667 -5.79 10.98 42.33
CA ASP A 667 -5.24 10.77 43.68
C ASP A 667 -4.00 9.85 43.75
N THR A 668 -3.17 9.87 42.71
CA THR A 668 -1.89 9.15 42.65
C THR A 668 -0.70 10.11 42.74
N TRP A 669 0.35 9.73 43.47
CA TRP A 669 1.58 10.55 43.59
C TRP A 669 2.38 10.63 42.29
N PHE A 670 2.29 9.59 41.45
CA PHE A 670 2.90 9.55 40.12
C PHE A 670 1.79 9.32 39.10
N PRO A 671 1.84 9.98 37.93
CA PRO A 671 0.84 9.81 36.90
C PRO A 671 0.78 8.34 36.45
N ARG A 672 -0.40 7.74 36.56
CA ARG A 672 -0.68 6.38 36.09
C ARG A 672 -1.78 6.42 35.06
N TYR A 673 -1.46 5.99 33.85
CA TYR A 673 -2.38 5.94 32.73
C TYR A 673 -2.83 4.51 32.47
N TRP A 674 -4.13 4.34 32.26
CA TRP A 674 -4.77 3.09 31.88
C TRP A 674 -5.35 3.24 30.48
N ALA A 675 -5.25 2.19 29.67
CA ALA A 675 -5.92 2.17 28.37
C ALA A 675 -7.27 1.49 28.50
N LEU A 676 -8.28 2.10 27.89
CA LEU A 676 -9.58 1.50 27.68
C LEU A 676 -9.82 1.33 26.19
N ARG A 677 -10.48 0.24 25.82
CA ARG A 677 -10.98 0.03 24.48
C ARG A 677 -12.42 -0.43 24.50
N VAL A 678 -13.21 0.03 23.55
CA VAL A 678 -14.52 -0.54 23.27
C VAL A 678 -14.42 -1.54 22.14
N THR A 679 -15.02 -2.70 22.33
CA THR A 679 -15.06 -3.80 21.36
C THR A 679 -16.51 -4.14 21.02
N SER A 680 -16.70 -5.00 20.00
CA SER A 680 -18.01 -5.49 19.57
C SER A 680 -19.05 -4.38 19.36
N LEU A 681 -18.71 -3.40 18.52
CA LEU A 681 -19.56 -2.24 18.24
C LEU A 681 -20.00 -1.51 19.53
N GLY A 682 -19.09 -1.37 20.51
CA GLY A 682 -19.34 -0.58 21.72
C GLY A 682 -20.16 -1.29 22.79
N GLY A 683 -20.37 -2.60 22.68
CA GLY A 683 -21.09 -3.39 23.69
C GLY A 683 -20.20 -3.78 24.88
N VAL A 684 -18.90 -3.93 24.65
CA VAL A 684 -17.95 -4.41 25.66
C VAL A 684 -16.83 -3.39 25.82
N LEU A 685 -16.57 -3.02 27.07
CA LEU A 685 -15.45 -2.19 27.48
C LEU A 685 -14.37 -3.08 28.08
N GLU A 686 -13.14 -2.91 27.62
CA GLU A 686 -11.98 -3.59 28.19
C GLU A 686 -10.98 -2.56 28.71
N MET A 687 -10.51 -2.75 29.95
CA MET A 687 -9.43 -1.97 30.54
C MET A 687 -8.12 -2.77 30.51
N SER A 688 -7.01 -2.05 30.38
CA SER A 688 -5.67 -2.61 30.43
C SER A 688 -5.42 -3.35 31.76
N THR A 689 -4.60 -4.40 31.74
CA THR A 689 -4.24 -5.17 32.94
C THR A 689 -3.21 -4.48 33.82
N GLY A 690 -2.65 -3.35 33.36
CA GLY A 690 -1.71 -2.52 34.09
C GLY A 690 -1.72 -1.07 33.60
N SER A 691 -0.94 -0.23 34.28
CA SER A 691 -0.78 1.20 33.97
C SER A 691 0.64 1.55 33.56
N LEU A 692 0.81 2.57 32.71
CA LEU A 692 2.12 3.14 32.35
C LEU A 692 2.22 4.62 32.71
N ALA A 693 3.43 5.17 32.60
CA ALA A 693 3.75 6.56 32.95
C ALA A 693 3.35 7.58 31.86
N PHE A 694 3.13 7.13 30.62
CA PHE A 694 2.77 7.99 29.50
C PHE A 694 1.53 7.46 28.76
N PRO A 695 0.64 8.36 28.30
CA PRO A 695 -0.59 7.99 27.61
C PRO A 695 -0.34 7.38 26.22
N THR A 696 0.73 7.79 25.53
CA THR A 696 1.12 7.22 24.22
C THR A 696 1.56 5.76 24.35
N ASP A 697 2.38 5.47 25.35
CA ASP A 697 2.93 4.13 25.57
C ASP A 697 1.83 3.15 25.96
N ILE A 698 0.88 3.55 26.83
CA ILE A 698 -0.22 2.65 27.22
C ILE A 698 -1.16 2.36 26.05
N LEU A 699 -1.37 3.31 25.14
CA LEU A 699 -2.21 3.06 23.97
C LEU A 699 -1.57 2.09 22.96
N ARG A 700 -0.23 2.07 22.91
CA ARG A 700 0.55 1.16 22.04
C ARG A 700 0.72 -0.23 22.65
N ASP A 701 1.13 -0.30 23.92
CA ASP A 701 1.69 -1.51 24.53
C ASP A 701 0.72 -2.22 25.52
N ALA A 702 -0.50 -1.69 25.72
CA ALA A 702 -1.44 -2.26 26.68
C ALA A 702 -1.89 -3.69 26.30
N SER A 703 -1.77 -4.58 27.29
CA SER A 703 -2.54 -5.83 27.33
C SER A 703 -3.89 -5.56 28.00
N TYR A 704 -4.97 -6.11 27.46
CA TYR A 704 -6.34 -5.92 27.94
C TYR A 704 -6.85 -7.18 28.64
N GLY A 705 -7.63 -7.02 29.72
CA GLY A 705 -8.12 -8.20 30.46
C GLY A 705 -9.35 -7.96 31.33
N TRP A 706 -9.59 -6.74 31.81
CA TRP A 706 -10.75 -6.44 32.64
C TRP A 706 -11.91 -6.09 31.72
N LYS A 707 -12.92 -6.95 31.65
CA LYS A 707 -14.05 -6.82 30.72
C LYS A 707 -15.32 -6.41 31.45
N ALA A 708 -16.07 -5.47 30.88
CA ALA A 708 -17.39 -5.11 31.33
C ALA A 708 -18.32 -4.92 30.13
N VAL A 709 -19.58 -5.28 30.31
CA VAL A 709 -20.59 -5.19 29.26
C VAL A 709 -21.52 -4.01 29.55
N LEU A 710 -21.99 -3.34 28.52
CA LEU A 710 -22.85 -2.17 28.63
C LEU A 710 -24.11 -2.50 29.46
N GLY A 711 -24.24 -1.86 30.63
CA GLY A 711 -25.35 -2.03 31.56
C GLY A 711 -26.45 -0.98 31.36
N SER A 712 -26.10 0.29 31.18
CA SER A 712 -27.04 1.40 30.93
C SER A 712 -26.37 2.57 30.19
N GLY A 713 -27.11 3.51 29.59
CA GLY A 713 -26.49 4.70 28.99
C GLY A 713 -27.30 5.45 27.93
N SER A 714 -26.72 6.54 27.44
CA SER A 714 -27.32 7.53 26.53
C SER A 714 -27.81 6.98 25.18
N LEU A 715 -27.44 5.74 24.82
CA LEU A 715 -27.78 5.09 23.55
C LEU A 715 -28.68 3.84 23.67
N VAL A 716 -29.13 3.38 24.85
CA VAL A 716 -29.80 2.06 24.98
C VAL A 716 -31.30 2.15 25.26
N LYS A 717 -32.10 1.46 24.41
CA LYS A 717 -33.46 0.98 24.74
C LYS A 717 -33.56 -0.55 24.93
N ASP A 718 -32.57 -1.37 24.53
CA ASP A 718 -32.60 -2.84 24.71
C ASP A 718 -31.21 -3.52 24.80
N PRO A 719 -30.88 -4.26 25.87
CA PRO A 719 -29.62 -5.00 26.01
C PRO A 719 -29.40 -6.10 24.97
N PHE A 720 -30.43 -6.87 24.57
CA PHE A 720 -30.25 -7.97 23.62
C PHE A 720 -29.82 -7.44 22.25
N LEU A 721 -30.45 -6.36 21.79
CA LEU A 721 -30.08 -5.69 20.54
C LEU A 721 -28.62 -5.23 20.55
N ASN A 722 -28.12 -4.68 21.66
CA ASN A 722 -26.71 -4.31 21.78
C ASN A 722 -25.76 -5.53 21.66
N ALA A 723 -26.18 -6.68 22.18
CA ALA A 723 -25.37 -7.89 22.14
C ALA A 723 -25.24 -8.45 20.72
N VAL A 724 -26.22 -8.22 19.83
CA VAL A 724 -26.27 -8.84 18.50
C VAL A 724 -26.13 -7.85 17.34
N ALA A 725 -26.34 -6.56 17.55
CA ALA A 725 -26.27 -5.50 16.54
C ALA A 725 -25.00 -5.61 15.68
N GLY A 726 -25.19 -5.67 14.36
CA GLY A 726 -24.13 -5.77 13.35
C GLY A 726 -23.27 -7.03 13.41
N ARG A 727 -23.61 -8.02 14.24
CA ARG A 727 -22.83 -9.27 14.35
C ARG A 727 -23.26 -10.31 13.33
N VAL A 728 -22.28 -11.10 12.92
CA VAL A 728 -22.45 -12.26 12.07
C VAL A 728 -22.12 -13.50 12.89
N PHE A 729 -23.03 -14.47 12.90
CA PHE A 729 -22.82 -15.77 13.52
C PHE A 729 -22.82 -16.85 12.44
N GLU A 730 -21.80 -17.70 12.46
CA GLU A 730 -21.60 -18.71 11.44
C GLU A 730 -21.38 -20.08 12.06
N VAL A 731 -21.80 -21.12 11.35
CA VAL A 731 -21.47 -22.51 11.68
C VAL A 731 -21.60 -23.38 10.44
N ARG A 732 -20.78 -24.42 10.33
CA ARG A 732 -20.96 -25.45 9.29
C ARG A 732 -22.26 -26.22 9.51
N ASN A 733 -23.03 -26.43 8.45
CA ASN A 733 -24.29 -27.16 8.55
C ASN A 733 -24.02 -28.61 9.02
N GLY A 734 -24.70 -29.04 10.08
CA GLY A 734 -24.44 -30.33 10.71
C GLY A 734 -24.85 -31.56 9.88
N THR A 735 -25.63 -31.39 8.81
CA THR A 735 -26.03 -32.48 7.90
C THR A 735 -25.20 -32.49 6.62
N ASP A 736 -24.74 -31.32 6.17
CA ASP A 736 -23.98 -31.17 4.93
C ASP A 736 -22.91 -30.09 5.11
N SER A 737 -21.71 -30.50 5.51
CA SER A 737 -20.67 -29.54 5.89
C SER A 737 -20.14 -28.70 4.72
N THR A 738 -20.46 -29.02 3.47
CA THR A 738 -20.16 -28.15 2.33
C THR A 738 -20.96 -26.84 2.34
N LYS A 739 -21.93 -26.70 3.26
CA LYS A 739 -22.73 -25.50 3.46
C LYS A 739 -22.34 -24.82 4.76
N LEU A 740 -22.20 -23.50 4.72
CA LEU A 740 -22.02 -22.65 5.90
C LEU A 740 -23.35 -21.95 6.19
N GLU A 741 -23.87 -22.09 7.40
CA GLU A 741 -25.04 -21.35 7.87
C GLU A 741 -24.58 -20.01 8.43
N ARG A 742 -25.13 -18.92 7.89
CA ARG A 742 -24.80 -17.55 8.28
C ARG A 742 -26.04 -16.82 8.77
N TYR A 743 -25.94 -16.20 9.95
CA TYR A 743 -26.95 -15.33 10.54
C TYR A 743 -26.36 -13.93 10.72
N THR A 744 -26.84 -12.97 9.93
CA THR A 744 -26.37 -11.59 9.93
C THR A 744 -27.41 -10.68 10.57
N PHE A 745 -27.09 -10.07 11.69
CA PHE A 745 -27.94 -9.07 12.35
C PHE A 745 -27.76 -7.69 11.69
N SER A 746 -28.85 -6.92 11.60
CA SER A 746 -28.79 -5.52 11.15
C SER A 746 -27.98 -4.63 12.10
N SER A 747 -27.63 -3.42 11.68
CA SER A 747 -26.84 -2.45 12.47
C SER A 747 -27.45 -2.12 13.83
N GLY A 748 -28.78 -2.15 13.95
CA GLY A 748 -29.51 -2.04 15.23
C GLY A 748 -29.92 -3.38 15.85
N GLY A 749 -29.66 -4.50 15.19
CA GLY A 749 -30.02 -5.86 15.62
C GLY A 749 -31.51 -6.21 15.51
N ALA A 750 -32.37 -5.30 15.03
CA ALA A 750 -33.82 -5.50 15.02
C ALA A 750 -34.31 -6.41 13.89
N SER A 751 -33.41 -6.80 12.97
CA SER A 751 -33.65 -7.81 11.94
C SER A 751 -32.46 -8.76 11.80
N ILE A 752 -32.72 -9.94 11.23
CA ILE A 752 -31.72 -10.99 11.00
C ILE A 752 -31.91 -11.52 9.58
N VAL A 753 -30.83 -11.66 8.82
CA VAL A 753 -30.81 -12.39 7.56
C VAL A 753 -30.12 -13.73 7.81
N TYR A 754 -30.82 -14.82 7.52
CA TYR A 754 -30.23 -16.15 7.41
C TYR A 754 -29.98 -16.50 5.96
N GLU A 755 -28.84 -17.11 5.68
CA GLU A 755 -28.49 -17.69 4.38
C GLU A 755 -27.59 -18.91 4.54
N GLN A 756 -27.61 -19.79 3.54
CA GLN A 756 -26.63 -20.87 3.40
C GLN A 756 -25.63 -20.49 2.32
N ILE A 757 -24.34 -20.49 2.64
CA ILE A 757 -23.26 -20.24 1.69
C ILE A 757 -22.72 -21.58 1.19
N ASP A 758 -22.60 -21.72 -0.13
CA ASP A 758 -22.00 -22.89 -0.75
C ASP A 758 -20.47 -22.73 -0.79
N TRP A 759 -19.74 -23.65 -0.16
CA TRP A 759 -18.27 -23.64 -0.15
C TRP A 759 -17.64 -23.75 -1.54
N TYR A 760 -18.33 -24.31 -2.54
CA TYR A 760 -17.76 -24.41 -3.89
C TYR A 760 -17.75 -23.08 -4.63
N THR A 761 -18.73 -22.21 -4.37
CA THR A 761 -18.91 -20.94 -5.09
C THR A 761 -18.64 -19.71 -4.23
N ASP A 762 -18.59 -19.90 -2.90
CA ASP A 762 -18.56 -18.86 -1.89
C ASP A 762 -19.74 -17.86 -2.05
N GLN A 763 -20.86 -18.34 -2.61
CA GLN A 763 -22.10 -17.59 -2.83
C GLN A 763 -23.28 -18.14 -2.01
N PRO A 764 -24.28 -17.29 -1.68
CA PRO A 764 -25.53 -17.75 -1.11
C PRO A 764 -26.28 -18.72 -2.02
N ILE A 765 -26.79 -19.81 -1.45
CA ILE A 765 -27.61 -20.80 -2.15
C ILE A 765 -28.98 -20.18 -2.44
N GLU A 766 -29.41 -20.25 -3.71
CA GLU A 766 -30.71 -19.75 -4.15
C GLU A 766 -31.85 -20.38 -3.34
N GLY A 767 -32.75 -19.53 -2.83
CA GLY A 767 -33.90 -19.97 -2.01
C GLY A 767 -33.59 -20.31 -0.55
N SER A 768 -32.34 -20.27 -0.10
CA SER A 768 -31.98 -20.48 1.32
C SER A 768 -32.25 -19.27 2.21
N ARG A 769 -32.39 -18.08 1.61
CA ARG A 769 -32.45 -16.80 2.32
C ARG A 769 -33.76 -16.65 3.09
N VAL A 770 -33.66 -16.38 4.39
CA VAL A 770 -34.80 -16.09 5.28
C VAL A 770 -34.56 -14.78 6.00
N GLU A 771 -35.52 -13.86 5.93
CA GLU A 771 -35.50 -12.59 6.66
C GLU A 771 -36.38 -12.67 7.91
N TYR A 772 -35.76 -12.40 9.06
CA TYR A 772 -36.42 -12.25 10.35
C TYR A 772 -36.55 -10.77 10.69
N TYR A 773 -37.76 -10.32 11.03
CA TYR A 773 -38.09 -8.91 11.25
C TYR A 773 -39.05 -8.74 12.44
N GLY A 774 -39.36 -7.49 12.80
CA GLY A 774 -40.41 -7.19 13.78
C GLY A 774 -40.05 -7.66 15.20
N TYR A 775 -38.82 -7.35 15.63
CA TYR A 775 -38.26 -7.63 16.94
C TYR A 775 -39.21 -7.28 18.11
N GLU A 776 -39.29 -8.20 19.06
CA GLU A 776 -39.95 -8.04 20.35
C GLU A 776 -39.00 -8.54 21.47
N LYS A 777 -38.75 -7.71 22.49
CA LYS A 777 -37.91 -8.09 23.62
C LYS A 777 -38.53 -9.25 24.40
N SER A 778 -37.76 -10.32 24.63
CA SER A 778 -38.13 -11.43 25.53
C SER A 778 -37.40 -11.32 26.87
N SER A 779 -36.08 -11.14 26.86
CA SER A 779 -35.26 -10.86 28.05
C SER A 779 -33.96 -10.18 27.64
N ASP A 780 -33.05 -9.90 28.56
CA ASP A 780 -31.77 -9.23 28.23
C ASP A 780 -30.86 -10.06 27.31
N THR A 781 -31.03 -11.39 27.27
CA THR A 781 -30.28 -12.29 26.36
C THR A 781 -31.16 -12.97 25.31
N LYS A 782 -32.41 -12.51 25.13
CA LYS A 782 -33.38 -13.15 24.22
C LYS A 782 -34.24 -12.16 23.44
N GLY A 783 -34.39 -12.41 22.14
CA GLY A 783 -35.24 -11.65 21.23
C GLY A 783 -36.20 -12.54 20.44
N ILE A 784 -37.43 -12.07 20.24
CA ILE A 784 -38.41 -12.73 19.38
C ILE A 784 -38.51 -11.99 18.06
N TYR A 785 -38.43 -12.73 16.96
CA TYR A 785 -38.54 -12.20 15.60
C TYR A 785 -39.67 -12.91 14.85
N LYS A 786 -40.16 -12.28 13.79
CA LYS A 786 -41.16 -12.79 12.86
C LYS A 786 -40.50 -13.14 11.54
N TYR A 787 -40.96 -14.18 10.87
CA TYR A 787 -40.59 -14.45 9.48
C TYR A 787 -41.79 -15.01 8.72
N ASN A 788 -41.76 -14.87 7.39
CA ASN A 788 -42.75 -15.47 6.51
C ASN A 788 -42.32 -16.90 6.18
N ASP A 789 -43.07 -17.88 6.67
CA ASP A 789 -42.90 -19.27 6.27
C ASP A 789 -43.56 -19.47 4.90
N SER A 790 -42.74 -19.52 3.84
CA SER A 790 -43.19 -19.68 2.46
C SER A 790 -43.88 -21.03 2.20
N LEU A 791 -43.56 -22.07 2.98
CA LEU A 791 -44.17 -23.40 2.83
C LEU A 791 -45.61 -23.42 3.34
N ASN A 792 -45.89 -22.68 4.41
CA ASN A 792 -47.20 -22.65 5.06
C ASN A 792 -47.97 -21.35 4.82
N ASN A 793 -47.36 -20.36 4.16
CA ASN A 793 -47.87 -19.00 3.95
C ASN A 793 -48.38 -18.34 5.25
N THR A 794 -47.63 -18.51 6.33
CA THR A 794 -47.97 -17.96 7.67
C THR A 794 -46.82 -17.16 8.25
N ILE A 795 -47.15 -16.16 9.07
CA ILE A 795 -46.16 -15.42 9.87
C ILE A 795 -45.89 -16.23 11.13
N THR A 796 -44.65 -16.68 11.30
CA THR A 796 -44.21 -17.47 12.46
C THR A 796 -43.30 -16.62 13.34
N LYS A 797 -43.43 -16.77 14.67
CA LYS A 797 -42.53 -16.16 15.66
C LYS A 797 -41.44 -17.15 16.04
N ILE A 798 -40.22 -16.66 16.18
CA ILE A 798 -39.06 -17.45 16.59
C ILE A 798 -38.22 -16.71 17.62
N GLU A 799 -37.75 -17.42 18.64
CA GLU A 799 -36.86 -16.88 19.67
C GLU A 799 -35.41 -17.20 19.31
N PHE A 800 -34.59 -16.14 19.29
CA PHE A 800 -33.14 -16.23 19.29
C PHE A 800 -32.62 -15.87 20.69
N SER A 801 -31.59 -16.57 21.12
CA SER A 801 -30.91 -16.27 22.38
C SER A 801 -29.41 -16.33 22.24
N VAL A 802 -28.71 -15.65 23.14
CA VAL A 802 -27.26 -15.63 23.23
C VAL A 802 -26.78 -16.25 24.54
N ASP A 803 -25.55 -16.77 24.55
CA ASP A 803 -24.90 -17.34 25.73
C ASP A 803 -24.59 -16.28 26.81
N SER A 804 -24.19 -15.09 26.39
CA SER A 804 -23.97 -13.94 27.27
C SER A 804 -24.24 -12.61 26.56
N MET A 805 -24.06 -11.50 27.27
CA MET A 805 -24.14 -10.15 26.70
C MET A 805 -22.92 -9.80 25.82
N SER A 806 -21.86 -10.60 25.91
CA SER A 806 -20.72 -10.61 24.98
C SER A 806 -20.73 -11.92 24.18
N PRO A 807 -21.74 -12.13 23.30
CA PRO A 807 -22.02 -13.46 22.79
C PRO A 807 -20.86 -14.08 22.03
N THR A 808 -20.60 -15.35 22.32
CA THR A 808 -19.80 -16.23 21.47
C THR A 808 -20.68 -17.19 20.68
N LYS A 809 -21.94 -17.38 21.10
CA LYS A 809 -22.85 -18.36 20.52
C LYS A 809 -24.25 -17.80 20.31
N LEU A 810 -24.85 -18.16 19.18
CA LEU A 810 -26.24 -17.91 18.86
C LEU A 810 -27.05 -19.19 18.98
N PHE A 811 -28.22 -19.11 19.60
CA PHE A 811 -29.17 -20.21 19.73
C PHE A 811 -30.50 -19.83 19.09
N LYS A 812 -31.12 -20.81 18.43
CA LYS A 812 -32.47 -20.72 17.86
C LYS A 812 -33.31 -21.83 18.47
N SER A 813 -34.38 -21.46 19.18
CA SER A 813 -35.28 -22.43 19.84
C SER A 813 -34.55 -23.52 20.65
N SER A 814 -33.49 -23.15 21.38
CA SER A 814 -32.57 -23.98 22.19
C SER A 814 -31.43 -24.74 21.50
N GLY A 815 -31.39 -24.81 20.17
CA GLY A 815 -30.25 -25.37 19.43
C GLY A 815 -29.20 -24.30 19.14
N GLN A 816 -27.90 -24.59 19.33
CA GLN A 816 -26.83 -23.70 18.86
C GLN A 816 -26.86 -23.66 17.32
N VAL A 817 -26.88 -22.47 16.74
CA VAL A 817 -26.99 -22.25 15.28
C VAL A 817 -25.90 -21.36 14.71
N GLY A 818 -24.99 -20.85 15.54
CA GLY A 818 -23.87 -20.04 15.06
C GLY A 818 -22.89 -19.69 16.16
N GLU A 819 -21.65 -19.42 15.76
CA GLU A 819 -20.58 -18.90 16.62
C GLU A 819 -20.12 -17.55 16.09
N TYR A 820 -19.80 -16.63 17.00
CA TYR A 820 -19.27 -15.30 16.65
C TYR A 820 -17.75 -15.40 16.42
N ASN A 821 -17.25 -14.73 15.37
CA ASN A 821 -15.85 -14.86 14.91
C ASN A 821 -15.43 -16.31 14.62
N TYR A 822 -16.35 -17.09 14.07
CA TYR A 822 -16.12 -18.48 13.69
C TYR A 822 -14.92 -18.59 12.74
N GLN A 823 -13.85 -19.26 13.19
CA GLN A 823 -12.74 -19.64 12.33
C GLN A 823 -13.16 -20.89 11.59
N ASP A 824 -13.54 -20.76 10.32
CA ASP A 824 -14.05 -21.88 9.54
C ASP A 824 -12.92 -22.86 9.21
N PRO A 825 -12.90 -24.07 9.80
CA PRO A 825 -11.89 -25.09 9.50
C PRO A 825 -12.11 -25.76 8.13
N GLY A 826 -13.13 -25.33 7.37
CA GLY A 826 -13.55 -25.92 6.11
C GLY A 826 -14.61 -27.02 6.29
N PRO A 827 -15.17 -27.53 5.17
CA PRO A 827 -16.04 -28.68 5.19
C PRO A 827 -15.27 -29.94 5.58
N TYR A 828 -15.97 -30.94 6.14
CA TYR A 828 -15.34 -32.24 6.38
C TYR A 828 -14.99 -32.90 5.05
N ILE A 829 -13.74 -33.38 4.93
CA ILE A 829 -13.23 -33.98 3.70
C ILE A 829 -14.16 -35.06 3.16
N TYR A 830 -14.77 -35.91 4.01
CA TYR A 830 -15.68 -36.96 3.57
C TYR A 830 -16.95 -36.41 2.90
N ASP A 831 -17.45 -35.22 3.28
CA ASP A 831 -18.54 -34.56 2.55
C ASP A 831 -18.07 -33.97 1.22
N VAL A 832 -16.82 -33.54 1.14
CA VAL A 832 -16.22 -33.04 -0.09
C VAL A 832 -15.99 -34.18 -1.07
N ILE A 833 -15.49 -35.33 -0.64
CA ILE A 833 -15.06 -36.41 -1.55
C ILE A 833 -16.14 -37.46 -1.85
N LYS A 834 -17.27 -37.47 -1.11
CA LYS A 834 -18.32 -38.49 -1.27
C LYS A 834 -18.80 -38.64 -2.72
N GLY A 835 -18.86 -39.90 -3.19
CA GLY A 835 -19.33 -40.27 -4.52
C GLY A 835 -18.40 -39.86 -5.68
N LYS A 836 -17.18 -39.39 -5.40
CA LYS A 836 -16.23 -38.92 -6.42
C LYS A 836 -15.20 -39.99 -6.77
N THR A 837 -14.65 -39.87 -7.97
CA THR A 837 -13.56 -40.71 -8.47
C THR A 837 -12.37 -39.82 -8.82
N TYR A 838 -11.17 -40.21 -8.36
CA TYR A 838 -9.94 -39.47 -8.55
C TYR A 838 -8.88 -40.35 -9.21
N LYS A 839 -8.16 -39.82 -10.21
CA LYS A 839 -7.25 -40.59 -11.05
C LYS A 839 -5.91 -39.89 -11.29
N ARG A 840 -4.84 -40.67 -11.32
CA ARG A 840 -3.51 -40.22 -11.74
C ARG A 840 -3.25 -40.51 -13.21
N SER A 841 -2.29 -39.80 -13.79
CA SER A 841 -1.75 -40.07 -15.13
C SER A 841 -1.20 -41.49 -15.28
N SER A 842 -0.74 -42.12 -14.19
CA SER A 842 -0.31 -43.52 -14.14
C SER A 842 -1.45 -44.54 -14.28
N GLY A 843 -2.71 -44.10 -14.24
CA GLY A 843 -3.89 -44.99 -14.31
C GLY A 843 -4.37 -45.54 -12.97
N ALA A 844 -3.76 -45.15 -11.85
CA ALA A 844 -4.25 -45.49 -10.51
C ALA A 844 -5.49 -44.64 -10.15
N THR A 845 -6.50 -45.27 -9.55
CA THR A 845 -7.80 -44.66 -9.28
C THR A 845 -8.24 -44.86 -7.83
N TYR A 846 -8.77 -43.80 -7.22
CA TYR A 846 -9.47 -43.80 -5.94
C TYR A 846 -10.96 -43.57 -6.20
N VAL A 847 -11.80 -44.55 -5.84
CA VAL A 847 -13.27 -44.45 -5.93
C VAL A 847 -13.83 -44.30 -4.52
N VAL A 848 -14.47 -43.17 -4.25
CA VAL A 848 -15.02 -42.84 -2.95
C VAL A 848 -16.50 -43.20 -2.91
N ASP A 849 -16.94 -43.85 -1.84
CA ASP A 849 -18.34 -44.20 -1.67
C ASP A 849 -19.25 -42.98 -1.43
N ASN A 850 -20.57 -43.18 -1.44
CA ASN A 850 -21.54 -42.11 -1.23
C ASN A 850 -21.54 -41.51 0.19
N THR A 851 -20.78 -42.11 1.13
CA THR A 851 -20.62 -41.57 2.48
C THR A 851 -19.34 -40.75 2.64
N GLY A 852 -18.39 -40.88 1.70
CA GLY A 852 -17.05 -40.33 1.82
C GLY A 852 -16.16 -41.08 2.80
N LYS A 853 -16.69 -42.06 3.54
CA LYS A 853 -15.98 -42.74 4.63
C LYS A 853 -15.30 -44.02 4.18
N SER A 854 -15.48 -44.44 2.94
CA SER A 854 -14.78 -45.58 2.36
C SER A 854 -14.19 -45.20 1.02
N ILE A 855 -12.89 -45.47 0.85
CA ILE A 855 -12.20 -45.23 -0.42
C ILE A 855 -11.62 -46.54 -0.94
N GLN A 856 -11.93 -46.88 -2.19
CA GLN A 856 -11.41 -48.05 -2.88
C GLN A 856 -10.28 -47.64 -3.81
N TYR A 857 -9.13 -48.28 -3.67
CA TYR A 857 -7.96 -48.07 -4.51
C TYR A 857 -7.81 -49.17 -5.57
N TYR A 858 -7.53 -48.74 -6.81
CA TYR A 858 -7.30 -49.59 -7.97
C TYR A 858 -5.97 -49.22 -8.64
N GLU A 859 -5.08 -50.19 -8.78
CA GLU A 859 -3.81 -50.03 -9.48
C GLU A 859 -3.99 -50.40 -10.97
N ASN A 860 -3.58 -49.50 -11.89
CA ASN A 860 -3.65 -49.67 -13.36
C ASN A 860 -5.05 -49.73 -14.00
N GLY A 861 -6.09 -49.20 -13.37
CA GLY A 861 -7.41 -48.99 -14.01
C GLY A 861 -8.12 -50.27 -14.51
N ILE A 862 -7.64 -51.46 -14.12
CA ILE A 862 -8.22 -52.75 -14.49
C ILE A 862 -8.61 -53.47 -13.21
N ASP A 863 -9.83 -53.99 -13.20
CA ASP A 863 -10.53 -54.72 -12.13
C ASP A 863 -9.88 -56.08 -11.75
N LYS A 864 -8.56 -56.19 -11.82
CA LYS A 864 -7.79 -57.42 -11.67
C LYS A 864 -6.79 -57.31 -10.51
N GLY A 865 -7.31 -57.47 -9.29
CA GLY A 865 -6.66 -58.32 -8.29
C GLY A 865 -6.14 -57.70 -7.00
N LEU A 866 -5.98 -56.38 -6.90
CA LEU A 866 -5.54 -55.71 -5.67
C LEU A 866 -6.44 -54.52 -5.35
N THR A 867 -7.62 -54.80 -4.80
CA THR A 867 -8.48 -53.79 -4.17
C THR A 867 -8.07 -53.63 -2.70
N THR A 868 -7.70 -52.41 -2.33
CA THR A 868 -7.55 -52.01 -0.93
C THR A 868 -8.68 -51.05 -0.59
N THR A 869 -9.38 -51.31 0.52
CA THR A 869 -10.43 -50.44 1.04
C THR A 869 -9.87 -49.69 2.24
N TYR A 870 -9.81 -48.38 2.10
CA TYR A 870 -9.43 -47.47 3.18
C TYR A 870 -10.70 -47.00 3.89
N THR A 871 -10.76 -47.12 5.21
CA THR A 871 -11.93 -46.71 6.00
C THR A 871 -11.61 -45.47 6.83
N PHE A 872 -12.46 -44.45 6.77
CA PHE A 872 -12.29 -43.22 7.53
C PHE A 872 -12.07 -43.52 9.01
N ASN A 873 -11.09 -42.86 9.59
CA ASN A 873 -10.77 -43.01 11.01
C ASN A 873 -10.92 -41.69 11.77
N LYS A 874 -10.24 -40.64 11.31
CA LYS A 874 -10.16 -39.36 12.01
C LYS A 874 -9.96 -38.21 11.04
N VAL A 875 -10.62 -37.08 11.28
CA VAL A 875 -10.38 -35.81 10.58
C VAL A 875 -9.45 -34.93 11.42
N ASN A 876 -8.65 -34.08 10.78
CA ASN A 876 -7.89 -33.05 11.47
C ASN A 876 -8.85 -32.01 12.06
N ASN A 877 -8.62 -31.60 13.31
CA ASN A 877 -9.48 -30.66 14.03
C ASN A 877 -9.23 -29.19 13.65
N VAL A 878 -8.11 -28.89 13.00
CA VAL A 878 -7.73 -27.54 12.57
C VAL A 878 -8.06 -27.32 11.11
N ASN A 879 -7.84 -28.35 10.27
CA ASN A 879 -8.17 -28.34 8.85
C ASN A 879 -9.10 -29.52 8.52
N HIS A 880 -10.40 -29.28 8.39
CA HIS A 880 -11.36 -30.35 8.14
C HIS A 880 -11.22 -31.01 6.75
N LEU A 881 -10.41 -30.42 5.85
CA LEU A 881 -10.09 -30.96 4.53
C LEU A 881 -8.99 -32.03 4.55
N GLU A 882 -8.52 -32.42 5.75
CA GLU A 882 -7.49 -33.45 5.93
C GLU A 882 -8.00 -34.56 6.87
N ALA A 883 -7.80 -35.83 6.49
CA ALA A 883 -8.18 -36.97 7.32
C ALA A 883 -7.27 -38.19 7.17
N ALA A 884 -7.25 -39.00 8.22
CA ALA A 884 -6.65 -40.32 8.22
C ALA A 884 -7.68 -41.41 7.87
N TYR A 885 -7.30 -42.28 6.93
CA TYR A 885 -8.02 -43.50 6.60
C TYR A 885 -7.21 -44.73 6.98
N TYR A 886 -7.87 -45.69 7.62
CA TYR A 886 -7.31 -46.96 8.05
C TYR A 886 -7.16 -47.93 6.87
N ASP A 887 -5.96 -48.50 6.74
CA ASP A 887 -5.62 -49.55 5.81
C ASP A 887 -5.28 -50.85 6.56
N PRO A 888 -6.12 -51.89 6.46
CA PRO A 888 -5.89 -53.17 7.12
C PRO A 888 -4.68 -53.95 6.56
N LYS A 889 -4.14 -53.58 5.39
CA LYS A 889 -3.10 -54.32 4.65
C LYS A 889 -1.75 -53.58 4.57
N ALA A 890 -1.64 -52.39 5.15
CA ALA A 890 -0.52 -51.46 4.95
C ALA A 890 0.90 -52.05 5.05
N TRP A 891 1.17 -52.97 5.99
CA TRP A 891 2.51 -53.53 6.22
C TRP A 891 2.59 -55.06 6.11
N GLY A 892 1.71 -55.70 5.35
CA GLY A 892 1.74 -57.15 5.16
C GLY A 892 1.66 -57.92 6.49
N PHE A 893 2.70 -58.70 6.83
CA PHE A 893 2.76 -59.53 8.05
C PHE A 893 2.94 -58.72 9.36
N LEU A 894 3.18 -57.41 9.29
CA LEU A 894 3.51 -56.54 10.43
C LEU A 894 2.33 -55.67 10.94
N GLY A 895 1.17 -55.74 10.29
CA GLY A 895 -0.07 -55.12 10.77
C GLY A 895 -0.61 -53.97 9.92
N ALA A 896 -1.71 -53.40 10.39
CA ALA A 896 -2.47 -52.33 9.74
C ALA A 896 -1.86 -50.94 9.99
N GLY A 897 -2.16 -49.98 9.11
CA GLY A 897 -1.64 -48.61 9.15
C GLY A 897 -2.69 -47.57 8.73
N TYR A 898 -2.29 -46.31 8.67
CA TYR A 898 -3.14 -45.17 8.33
C TYR A 898 -2.51 -44.34 7.22
N TRP A 899 -3.30 -44.02 6.20
CA TRP A 899 -2.94 -43.07 5.15
C TRP A 899 -3.59 -41.73 5.42
N ALA A 900 -2.87 -40.64 5.14
CA ALA A 900 -3.44 -39.30 5.18
C ALA A 900 -3.98 -38.92 3.80
N VAL A 901 -5.14 -38.28 3.79
CA VAL A 901 -5.80 -37.79 2.59
C VAL A 901 -6.12 -36.33 2.81
N GLU A 902 -5.76 -35.49 1.84
CA GLU A 902 -5.94 -34.04 1.91
C GLU A 902 -6.56 -33.50 0.62
N ILE A 903 -7.42 -32.50 0.80
CA ILE A 903 -7.88 -31.59 -0.23
C ILE A 903 -7.29 -30.21 0.06
N MET A 904 -6.54 -29.63 -0.87
CA MET A 904 -6.11 -28.24 -0.74
C MET A 904 -7.29 -27.30 -1.02
N GLU A 905 -7.52 -26.34 -0.13
CA GLU A 905 -8.67 -25.43 -0.20
C GLU A 905 -8.79 -24.69 -1.55
N GLU A 906 -7.67 -24.24 -2.10
CA GLU A 906 -7.55 -23.56 -3.40
C GLU A 906 -8.03 -24.41 -4.60
N TYR A 907 -7.93 -25.74 -4.50
CA TYR A 907 -8.36 -26.65 -5.56
C TYR A 907 -9.78 -27.16 -5.35
N LYS A 908 -10.43 -26.78 -4.24
CA LYS A 908 -11.73 -27.32 -3.80
C LYS A 908 -11.72 -28.84 -4.00
N ASP A 909 -12.68 -29.45 -4.69
CA ASP A 909 -12.72 -30.90 -4.88
C ASP A 909 -11.93 -31.45 -6.08
N LYS A 910 -11.09 -30.66 -6.75
CA LYS A 910 -10.44 -31.05 -8.01
C LYS A 910 -9.29 -32.05 -7.82
N ASN A 911 -8.53 -31.92 -6.73
CA ASN A 911 -7.30 -32.66 -6.51
C ASN A 911 -7.34 -33.35 -5.14
N LEU A 912 -7.16 -34.67 -5.13
CA LEU A 912 -7.01 -35.47 -3.93
C LEU A 912 -5.54 -35.82 -3.71
N TYR A 913 -4.98 -35.38 -2.59
CA TYR A 913 -3.63 -35.73 -2.16
C TYR A 913 -3.69 -36.90 -1.20
N VAL A 914 -2.78 -37.85 -1.38
CA VAL A 914 -2.66 -39.02 -0.51
C VAL A 914 -1.21 -39.14 -0.08
N SER A 915 -0.97 -39.44 1.20
CA SER A 915 0.38 -39.61 1.74
C SER A 915 1.17 -40.66 0.97
N THR A 916 2.48 -40.51 0.89
CA THR A 916 3.39 -41.44 0.17
C THR A 916 3.65 -42.75 0.92
N GLY A 917 3.17 -42.87 2.17
CA GLY A 917 3.23 -44.09 2.96
C GLY A 917 2.18 -44.15 4.07
N ALA A 918 1.96 -45.36 4.58
CA ALA A 918 1.11 -45.62 5.75
C ALA A 918 1.88 -45.46 7.06
N LEU A 919 1.24 -44.85 8.05
CA LEU A 919 1.80 -44.56 9.38
C LEU A 919 1.05 -45.31 10.50
N LYS A 920 1.67 -45.42 11.68
CA LYS A 920 1.17 -46.29 12.76
C LYS A 920 -0.10 -45.78 13.44
N THR A 921 -0.30 -44.47 13.45
CA THR A 921 -1.38 -43.81 14.19
C THR A 921 -2.01 -42.74 13.32
N PRO A 922 -3.33 -42.50 13.43
CA PRO A 922 -4.03 -41.51 12.61
C PRO A 922 -3.48 -40.09 12.81
N ASP A 923 -3.10 -39.72 14.05
CA ASP A 923 -2.50 -38.40 14.33
C ASP A 923 -1.14 -38.20 13.67
N HIS A 924 -0.37 -39.27 13.55
CA HIS A 924 0.93 -39.21 12.86
C HIS A 924 0.71 -39.11 11.36
N ALA A 925 -0.27 -39.85 10.81
CA ALA A 925 -0.63 -39.73 9.40
C ALA A 925 -0.99 -38.29 9.03
N ILE A 926 -1.88 -37.67 9.80
CA ILE A 926 -2.29 -36.27 9.61
C ILE A 926 -1.10 -35.31 9.77
N ASN A 927 -0.34 -35.38 10.88
CA ASN A 927 0.67 -34.35 11.15
C ASN A 927 1.99 -34.49 10.38
N SER A 928 2.26 -35.64 9.73
CA SER A 928 3.55 -35.89 9.07
C SER A 928 3.41 -36.46 7.66
N GLY A 929 2.22 -36.41 7.06
CA GLY A 929 1.99 -36.94 5.73
C GLY A 929 2.85 -36.23 4.69
N ASP A 930 3.90 -36.89 4.18
CA ASP A 930 4.55 -36.46 2.95
C ASP A 930 3.59 -36.79 1.79
N TYR A 931 2.88 -35.79 1.28
CA TYR A 931 1.92 -35.94 0.19
C TYR A 931 2.64 -36.09 -1.16
N GLY A 932 2.21 -37.07 -1.94
CA GLY A 932 2.68 -37.25 -3.32
C GLY A 932 1.85 -36.43 -4.32
N ASP A 933 2.13 -36.60 -5.62
CA ASP A 933 1.37 -35.94 -6.70
C ASP A 933 -0.17 -36.11 -6.56
N PRO A 934 -0.97 -35.10 -6.91
CA PRO A 934 -2.41 -35.18 -6.75
C PRO A 934 -3.05 -36.22 -7.69
N TYR A 935 -4.15 -36.82 -7.23
CA TYR A 935 -5.12 -37.51 -8.07
C TYR A 935 -6.17 -36.50 -8.53
N ILE A 936 -6.41 -36.42 -9.84
CA ILE A 936 -7.32 -35.45 -10.45
C ILE A 936 -8.72 -36.06 -10.52
N LYS A 937 -9.75 -35.31 -10.11
CA LYS A 937 -11.15 -35.73 -10.20
C LYS A 937 -11.55 -36.06 -11.65
N GLU A 938 -12.16 -37.23 -11.87
CA GLU A 938 -12.74 -37.63 -13.16
C GLU A 938 -14.02 -36.87 -13.53
#